data_AF-A0A963ZR12-F1
#
_entry.id   AF-A0A963ZR12-F1
#
_cell.length_a   1.000
_cell.length_b   1.000
_cell.length_c   1.000
_cell.angle_alpha   90.00
_cell.angle_beta   90.00
_cell.angle_gamma   90.00
#
_symmetry.space_group_name_H-M   'P 1'
#
loop_
_entity.id
_entity.type
_entity.pdbx_description
1 polymer ?
#
loop_
_entity_poly.entity_id
_entity_poly.type
_entity_poly.pdbx_seq_one_letter_code
_entity_poly.pdbx_strand_id
1 'polypeptide(L)'
;MKKSVIPILPLLLLLALPAGNGLWGQIENDRSSSPYFQVNCADEKTGQLPLMATSARVNIAGVIADVQVTQRYRNAGEKPIEAIYVFPASTRAAVYGMKMTIGSRVVTAKIEEKEKARHQYEQALEDGRRASLLEQDRPNVFRMNVGNILPGDTIEVLLQYTEYLVPESGVYRFVYPAVVGPRYTGGKTADGQGDRAYTAVPYQHQGEAPSYDFNLQVSLSGGMPLSDIRSSSHNISVDNPGNGTAEISLDPAERKGGNRDFILDYRMAGNQIQTGMLTFDDGKEKFFLFMAQPPKSVGKTDIPPREYIFVVDVSGSMTGFPLEVSKTLLRDLVAGLTPSDRFNILLFAGGNTLMSENSLPATPENVEAAFKVLDNENGGGGTELLPALKRALALPRNDEGLSRSVVLITDGYISVEAEAFDLVRKNLDQSNLFAFGIGSSVNRFLIEGLARAGRSEPFIVTDQTEAPPIAKKFRQYIGSPVLTQVKVDFGQMQVYDQEPLSVPDVLAERPVVIFGKYKGNTDGTVKLTGFTGANKKYSYKFKLKDAVSGDQNAALRYLWARDRIKTLDDYNQSDYDIQRIAEVTRLGLQYNLLTAYTSFVAVDEEIAVKDGEKAVPVKQPLPMPEGVSDYAVGFSPGFSGVAFAGASRHLFKGLFNFSNMKPVHRISLIIGLIALVLIIGLQVRNSRSKNQNNPAVAMPGATADRPQITFVLGEDETAENPYYRNAMAYCRQNEGQMGGQIVQSCRSLLEVRDYLEKNAPSGRPWGKVSLIVHGNEWTGLAIPVAPGGPRATEMEINQAMQSKTFPELSDRIVDRHSEVVVYACGLGRNTAILHSLARLLGGADAQRPVIRASKYFNLYEPVASDPSTIRQSSADYWYVYYPSGKRPGKEELLARFENQFPDEDLDWEDVLLRFNPRWPGDTYCYRVPVPIQWTVVYRQPADLPDLKSPAAQKTWLGSQTELMDVLHEMGVEPGEVNWQFHRRQYQEEDGAQWPAVVAEGKTTAFCVLKPLVTAEEDALVSVYPETK
;
A
#
# COMPACT_ATOMS: atom_id res chain seq x y z
N MET A 1 65.38 -31.81 34.61
CA MET A 1 64.21 -31.90 35.52
C MET A 1 64.08 -30.60 36.30
N LYS A 2 62.84 -30.20 36.66
CA LYS A 2 62.42 -29.04 37.50
C LYS A 2 62.51 -27.61 36.88
N LYS A 3 61.29 -27.07 36.68
CA LYS A 3 60.78 -25.73 37.05
C LYS A 3 61.01 -24.48 36.15
N SER A 4 59.87 -23.79 35.96
CA SER A 4 59.66 -22.36 35.70
C SER A 4 59.88 -21.81 34.28
N VAL A 5 59.08 -20.87 33.73
CA VAL A 5 57.70 -20.35 34.01
C VAL A 5 57.24 -19.61 32.71
N ILE A 6 56.05 -19.94 32.13
CA ILE A 6 55.01 -19.08 31.43
C ILE A 6 55.47 -18.09 30.29
N PRO A 7 54.68 -17.65 29.24
CA PRO A 7 53.29 -17.95 28.75
C PRO A 7 53.21 -18.31 27.22
N ILE A 8 51.98 -18.28 26.65
CA ILE A 8 51.56 -17.80 25.28
C ILE A 8 50.80 -18.80 24.36
N LEU A 9 49.62 -18.33 23.90
CA LEU A 9 48.72 -18.66 22.76
C LEU A 9 48.41 -20.12 22.32
N PRO A 10 47.12 -20.41 22.01
CA PRO A 10 46.72 -21.49 21.10
C PRO A 10 46.59 -21.00 19.63
N LEU A 11 47.08 -21.82 18.71
CA LEU A 11 46.98 -21.73 17.24
C LEU A 11 47.19 -23.19 16.76
N LEU A 12 46.58 -23.76 15.72
CA LEU A 12 45.50 -23.42 14.80
C LEU A 12 45.10 -24.74 14.08
N LEU A 13 44.07 -24.72 13.22
CA LEU A 13 43.73 -25.78 12.21
C LEU A 13 43.31 -27.17 12.78
N LEU A 14 42.38 -27.91 12.16
CA LEU A 14 41.43 -27.60 11.08
C LEU A 14 40.32 -28.67 11.10
N LEU A 15 39.06 -28.29 10.93
CA LEU A 15 38.08 -29.02 10.12
C LEU A 15 36.85 -28.12 9.90
N ALA A 16 36.73 -27.60 8.68
CA ALA A 16 35.68 -26.66 8.30
C ALA A 16 34.57 -27.36 7.52
N LEU A 17 33.34 -27.19 7.98
CA LEU A 17 32.13 -27.26 7.16
C LEU A 17 31.33 -25.99 7.47
N PRO A 18 31.11 -25.09 6.50
CA PRO A 18 30.36 -23.87 6.77
C PRO A 18 28.88 -24.21 6.89
N ALA A 19 28.31 -23.98 8.09
CA ALA A 19 26.87 -23.83 8.21
C ALA A 19 26.46 -22.60 7.39
N GLY A 20 25.70 -22.82 6.32
CA GLY A 20 25.16 -21.75 5.48
C GLY A 20 24.11 -20.96 6.25
N ASN A 21 24.53 -19.95 7.00
CA ASN A 21 23.61 -19.02 7.64
C ASN A 21 22.82 -18.25 6.57
N GLY A 22 21.50 -18.18 6.75
CA GLY A 22 20.61 -17.49 5.83
C GLY A 22 20.87 -15.99 5.78
N LEU A 23 21.45 -15.54 4.67
CA LEU A 23 21.44 -14.16 4.20
C LEU A 23 20.66 -14.09 2.89
N TRP A 24 19.36 -14.40 2.98
CA TRP A 24 18.36 -14.25 1.92
C TRP A 24 17.23 -13.37 2.45
N GLY A 25 17.56 -12.08 2.67
CA GLY A 25 16.62 -11.06 3.12
C GLY A 25 16.14 -10.18 1.96
N GLN A 26 14.82 -10.05 1.83
CA GLN A 26 14.11 -8.93 1.18
C GLN A 26 14.31 -8.67 -0.33
N ILE A 27 14.23 -9.69 -1.20
CA ILE A 27 13.82 -9.48 -2.61
C ILE A 27 12.58 -10.33 -3.02
N GLU A 28 12.19 -11.37 -2.27
CA GLU A 28 11.20 -12.36 -2.74
C GLU A 28 9.70 -12.00 -2.64
N ASN A 29 9.32 -10.77 -2.31
CA ASN A 29 7.89 -10.41 -2.12
C ASN A 29 7.15 -9.89 -3.36
N ASP A 30 7.78 -9.84 -4.54
CA ASP A 30 7.12 -9.47 -5.82
C ASP A 30 7.03 -10.65 -6.80
N ARG A 31 6.32 -11.71 -6.40
CA ARG A 31 5.98 -12.85 -7.27
C ARG A 31 4.47 -13.01 -7.40
N SER A 32 4.00 -13.20 -8.61
CA SER A 32 2.63 -13.67 -8.86
C SER A 32 2.46 -15.06 -8.23
N SER A 33 1.27 -15.34 -7.69
CA SER A 33 0.82 -16.70 -7.37
C SER A 33 -0.18 -17.17 -8.43
N SER A 34 -0.43 -18.48 -8.49
CA SER A 34 -1.43 -19.02 -9.41
C SER A 34 -2.82 -18.49 -9.06
N PRO A 35 -3.70 -18.26 -10.05
CA PRO A 35 -5.11 -18.04 -9.78
C PRO A 35 -5.75 -19.30 -9.17
N TYR A 36 -6.69 -19.14 -8.25
CA TYR A 36 -7.42 -20.25 -7.62
C TYR A 36 -8.84 -19.85 -7.20
N PHE A 37 -9.72 -20.83 -7.03
CA PHE A 37 -10.97 -20.62 -6.30
C PHE A 37 -10.78 -20.84 -4.80
N GLN A 38 -11.14 -19.82 -4.02
CA GLN A 38 -11.43 -19.92 -2.60
C GLN A 38 -12.93 -20.16 -2.42
N VAL A 39 -13.30 -21.41 -2.17
CA VAL A 39 -14.64 -21.77 -1.70
C VAL A 39 -14.56 -21.72 -0.16
N ASN A 40 -15.45 -20.99 0.52
CA ASN A 40 -15.43 -20.83 1.99
C ASN A 40 -16.36 -21.88 2.63
N CYS A 41 -16.03 -22.61 3.73
CA CYS A 41 -16.94 -23.63 4.34
C CYS A 41 -16.52 -24.24 5.69
N ALA A 42 -17.49 -24.92 6.32
CA ALA A 42 -17.37 -25.78 7.51
C ALA A 42 -17.37 -27.34 7.30
N ASP A 43 -17.93 -27.92 6.23
CA ASP A 43 -18.11 -29.39 6.04
C ASP A 43 -17.45 -29.94 4.76
N GLU A 44 -16.62 -30.98 4.89
CA GLU A 44 -15.75 -31.52 3.82
C GLU A 44 -16.45 -32.48 2.85
N LYS A 45 -17.63 -33.02 3.20
CA LYS A 45 -18.28 -34.08 2.40
C LYS A 45 -19.26 -33.57 1.35
N THR A 46 -19.69 -32.31 1.42
CA THR A 46 -20.89 -31.84 0.70
C THR A 46 -20.62 -30.90 -0.48
N GLY A 47 -19.36 -30.50 -0.71
CA GLY A 47 -18.99 -29.70 -1.87
C GLY A 47 -17.50 -29.83 -2.21
N GLN A 48 -17.24 -30.06 -3.50
CA GLN A 48 -15.88 -30.25 -4.02
C GLN A 48 -15.80 -29.47 -5.33
N LEU A 49 -14.89 -28.51 -5.44
CA LEU A 49 -14.64 -27.77 -6.69
C LEU A 49 -13.23 -28.04 -7.24
N PRO A 50 -12.81 -29.31 -7.46
CA PRO A 50 -11.45 -29.61 -7.90
C PRO A 50 -11.10 -28.94 -9.23
N LEU A 51 -9.86 -28.47 -9.32
CA LEU A 51 -9.22 -28.08 -10.58
C LEU A 51 -9.08 -29.35 -11.45
N MET A 52 -9.56 -29.28 -12.68
CA MET A 52 -9.54 -30.38 -13.65
C MET A 52 -8.42 -30.21 -14.68
N ALA A 53 -8.18 -28.98 -15.12
CA ALA A 53 -7.11 -28.65 -16.05
C ALA A 53 -6.70 -27.17 -15.95
N THR A 54 -5.42 -26.89 -16.20
CA THR A 54 -4.86 -25.56 -16.43
C THR A 54 -4.12 -25.56 -17.76
N SER A 55 -4.49 -24.66 -18.67
CA SER A 55 -3.75 -24.41 -19.91
C SER A 55 -3.31 -22.96 -19.97
N ALA A 56 -2.01 -22.71 -20.07
CA ALA A 56 -1.45 -21.38 -20.29
C ALA A 56 -0.94 -21.23 -21.73
N ARG A 57 -1.29 -20.13 -22.39
CA ARG A 57 -0.67 -19.66 -23.63
C ARG A 57 0.01 -18.33 -23.34
N VAL A 58 1.30 -18.22 -23.66
CA VAL A 58 2.13 -17.08 -23.31
C VAL A 58 2.76 -16.53 -24.58
N ASN A 59 2.58 -15.25 -24.86
CA ASN A 59 3.28 -14.56 -25.94
C ASN A 59 4.28 -13.59 -25.32
N ILE A 60 5.58 -13.79 -25.53
CA ILE A 60 6.63 -12.92 -24.98
C ILE A 60 7.20 -12.05 -26.10
N ALA A 61 6.97 -10.75 -26.01
CA ALA A 61 7.50 -9.74 -26.94
C ALA A 61 8.67 -8.99 -26.28
N GLY A 62 9.87 -9.58 -26.36
CA GLY A 62 11.13 -9.03 -25.86
C GLY A 62 11.22 -8.92 -24.34
N VAL A 63 10.55 -7.91 -23.78
CA VAL A 63 10.56 -7.52 -22.35
C VAL A 63 9.17 -7.56 -21.70
N ILE A 64 8.14 -8.01 -22.42
CA ILE A 64 6.78 -8.12 -21.88
C ILE A 64 6.16 -9.46 -22.27
N ALA A 65 5.57 -10.15 -21.30
CA ALA A 65 4.74 -11.32 -21.53
C ALA A 65 3.26 -10.92 -21.58
N ASP A 66 2.51 -11.52 -22.48
CA ASP A 66 1.04 -11.57 -22.52
C ASP A 66 0.60 -13.00 -22.23
N VAL A 67 -0.14 -13.20 -21.15
CA VAL A 67 -0.46 -14.51 -20.58
C VAL A 67 -1.98 -14.72 -20.65
N GLN A 68 -2.39 -15.71 -21.42
CA GLN A 68 -3.74 -16.25 -21.46
C GLN A 68 -3.80 -17.55 -20.65
N VAL A 69 -4.44 -17.52 -19.48
CA VAL A 69 -4.67 -18.69 -18.63
C VAL A 69 -6.10 -19.17 -18.82
N THR A 70 -6.28 -20.47 -19.06
CA THR A 70 -7.58 -21.15 -19.03
C THR A 70 -7.57 -22.22 -17.95
N GLN A 71 -8.35 -22.04 -16.89
CA GLN A 71 -8.53 -23.02 -15.82
C GLN A 71 -9.93 -23.60 -15.87
N ARG A 72 -10.04 -24.92 -15.72
CA ARG A 72 -11.33 -25.63 -15.70
C ARG A 72 -11.53 -26.31 -14.36
N TYR A 73 -12.63 -26.01 -13.68
CA TYR A 73 -13.06 -26.61 -12.42
C TYR A 73 -14.40 -27.32 -12.61
N ARG A 74 -14.78 -28.21 -11.70
CA ARG A 74 -16.10 -28.86 -11.71
C ARG A 74 -16.65 -28.98 -10.30
N ASN A 75 -17.91 -28.61 -10.07
CA ASN A 75 -18.58 -28.94 -8.82
C ASN A 75 -18.90 -30.45 -8.80
N ALA A 76 -18.11 -31.20 -8.05
CA ALA A 76 -18.30 -32.63 -7.80
C ALA A 76 -19.09 -32.90 -6.50
N GLY A 77 -19.59 -31.85 -5.83
CA GLY A 77 -20.51 -31.97 -4.70
C GLY A 77 -21.96 -32.20 -5.11
N GLU A 78 -22.79 -32.52 -4.11
CA GLU A 78 -24.23 -32.76 -4.26
C GLU A 78 -25.09 -31.51 -4.05
N LYS A 79 -24.49 -30.37 -3.69
CA LYS A 79 -25.19 -29.11 -3.38
C LYS A 79 -24.67 -27.93 -4.24
N PRO A 80 -25.51 -26.89 -4.46
CA PRO A 80 -25.04 -25.61 -4.99
C PRO A 80 -24.02 -24.96 -4.05
N ILE A 81 -22.97 -24.36 -4.60
CA ILE A 81 -21.87 -23.73 -3.84
C ILE A 81 -21.59 -22.30 -4.31
N GLU A 82 -20.94 -21.52 -3.47
CA GLU A 82 -20.39 -20.19 -3.80
C GLU A 82 -18.87 -20.18 -3.62
N ALA A 83 -18.17 -19.55 -4.56
CA ALA A 83 -16.71 -19.49 -4.59
C ALA A 83 -16.20 -18.09 -4.95
N ILE A 84 -15.00 -17.74 -4.48
CA ILE A 84 -14.31 -16.50 -4.80
C ILE A 84 -13.11 -16.86 -5.67
N TYR A 85 -13.06 -16.40 -6.92
CA TYR A 85 -11.86 -16.52 -7.73
C TYR A 85 -10.84 -15.47 -7.27
N VAL A 86 -9.62 -15.89 -6.94
CA VAL A 86 -8.54 -15.04 -6.43
C VAL A 86 -7.34 -15.16 -7.35
N PHE A 87 -6.85 -14.02 -7.86
CA PHE A 87 -5.59 -13.93 -8.60
C PHE A 87 -4.61 -12.98 -7.89
N PRO A 88 -3.62 -13.51 -7.17
CA PRO A 88 -2.50 -12.74 -6.62
C PRO A 88 -1.46 -12.50 -7.73
N ALA A 89 -1.43 -11.29 -8.27
CA ALA A 89 -0.52 -10.85 -9.31
C ALA A 89 0.84 -10.40 -8.74
N SER A 90 1.84 -10.17 -9.59
CA SER A 90 3.01 -9.33 -9.28
C SER A 90 2.65 -7.83 -9.43
N THR A 91 3.39 -6.93 -8.79
CA THR A 91 3.33 -5.47 -9.07
C THR A 91 3.59 -5.13 -10.55
N ARG A 92 4.29 -6.03 -11.25
CA ARG A 92 4.62 -5.93 -12.68
C ARG A 92 3.57 -6.54 -13.59
N ALA A 93 2.52 -7.16 -13.05
CA ALA A 93 1.42 -7.74 -13.81
C ALA A 93 0.19 -6.82 -13.87
N ALA A 94 -0.54 -6.84 -14.98
CA ALA A 94 -1.79 -6.10 -15.16
C ALA A 94 -2.82 -6.96 -15.89
N VAL A 95 -3.95 -7.24 -15.24
CA VAL A 95 -5.11 -7.92 -15.84
C VAL A 95 -5.78 -6.97 -16.84
N TYR A 96 -6.11 -7.50 -18.02
CA TYR A 96 -6.82 -6.75 -19.06
C TYR A 96 -8.06 -7.46 -19.63
N GLY A 97 -8.26 -8.73 -19.28
CA GLY A 97 -9.43 -9.49 -19.72
C GLY A 97 -9.74 -10.62 -18.77
N MET A 98 -11.03 -10.82 -18.49
CA MET A 98 -11.50 -11.97 -17.72
C MET A 98 -12.89 -12.40 -18.23
N LYS A 99 -13.03 -13.69 -18.51
CA LYS A 99 -14.28 -14.34 -18.88
C LYS A 99 -14.43 -15.63 -18.09
N MET A 100 -15.61 -15.88 -17.57
CA MET A 100 -15.96 -17.10 -16.85
C MET A 100 -17.21 -17.71 -17.46
N THR A 101 -17.17 -19.01 -17.73
CA THR A 101 -18.31 -19.79 -18.22
C THR A 101 -18.70 -20.80 -17.12
N ILE A 102 -19.96 -20.81 -16.69
CA ILE A 102 -20.47 -21.65 -15.58
C ILE A 102 -21.68 -22.41 -16.10
N GLY A 103 -21.52 -23.69 -16.45
CA GLY A 103 -22.57 -24.45 -17.13
C GLY A 103 -22.94 -23.78 -18.46
N SER A 104 -24.17 -23.24 -18.56
CA SER A 104 -24.63 -22.43 -19.71
C SER A 104 -24.37 -20.93 -19.59
N ARG A 105 -24.06 -20.41 -18.40
CA ARG A 105 -23.91 -18.97 -18.11
C ARG A 105 -22.54 -18.46 -18.53
N VAL A 106 -22.47 -17.22 -19.02
CA VAL A 106 -21.21 -16.56 -19.40
C VAL A 106 -21.13 -15.19 -18.73
N VAL A 107 -20.17 -15.04 -17.82
CA VAL A 107 -19.84 -13.78 -17.13
C VAL A 107 -18.58 -13.21 -17.77
N THR A 108 -18.65 -12.00 -18.33
CA THR A 108 -17.48 -11.33 -18.94
C THR A 108 -17.24 -10.01 -18.24
N ALA A 109 -16.04 -9.82 -17.70
CA ALA A 109 -15.63 -8.56 -17.09
C ALA A 109 -15.39 -7.52 -18.19
N LYS A 110 -16.05 -6.37 -18.08
CA LYS A 110 -15.90 -5.22 -18.98
C LYS A 110 -15.24 -4.09 -18.20
N ILE A 111 -14.24 -3.45 -18.81
CA ILE A 111 -13.68 -2.21 -18.26
C ILE A 111 -14.73 -1.10 -18.44
N GLU A 112 -14.94 -0.32 -17.40
CA GLU A 112 -15.80 0.87 -17.40
C GLU A 112 -15.13 1.97 -16.56
N GLU A 113 -15.62 3.20 -16.68
CA GLU A 113 -15.24 4.29 -15.76
C GLU A 113 -15.63 3.88 -14.33
N LYS A 114 -14.80 4.18 -13.33
CA LYS A 114 -14.93 3.61 -11.98
C LYS A 114 -16.29 3.85 -11.33
N GLU A 115 -16.84 5.06 -11.44
CA GLU A 115 -18.17 5.39 -10.91
C GLU A 115 -19.30 4.73 -11.72
N LYS A 116 -19.13 4.60 -13.05
CA LYS A 116 -20.08 3.90 -13.93
C LYS A 116 -20.10 2.39 -13.67
N ALA A 117 -18.93 1.79 -13.42
CA ALA A 117 -18.78 0.39 -13.02
C ALA A 117 -19.49 0.12 -11.69
N ARG A 118 -19.32 1.02 -10.71
CA ARG A 118 -20.03 0.98 -9.42
C ARG A 118 -21.54 1.10 -9.61
N HIS A 119 -22.04 2.07 -10.36
CA HIS A 119 -23.48 2.21 -10.61
C HIS A 119 -24.09 1.03 -11.38
N GLN A 120 -23.40 0.45 -12.36
CA GLN A 120 -23.86 -0.78 -13.03
C GLN A 120 -23.95 -1.97 -12.07
N TYR A 121 -23.00 -2.07 -11.13
CA TYR A 121 -23.01 -3.10 -10.09
C TYR A 121 -24.17 -2.88 -9.09
N GLU A 122 -24.35 -1.66 -8.59
CA GLU A 122 -25.46 -1.26 -7.70
C GLU A 122 -26.82 -1.53 -8.33
N GLN A 123 -27.04 -1.04 -9.56
CA GLN A 123 -28.29 -1.26 -10.30
C GLN A 123 -28.57 -2.74 -10.56
N ALA A 124 -27.54 -3.55 -10.85
CA ALA A 124 -27.73 -4.98 -11.06
C ALA A 124 -28.14 -5.72 -9.78
N LEU A 125 -27.70 -5.27 -8.60
CA LEU A 125 -28.19 -5.76 -7.30
C LEU A 125 -29.65 -5.37 -7.08
N GLU A 126 -30.05 -4.13 -7.39
CA GLU A 126 -31.44 -3.67 -7.29
C GLU A 126 -32.39 -4.44 -8.23
N ASP A 127 -31.94 -4.73 -9.46
CA ASP A 127 -32.66 -5.54 -10.46
C ASP A 127 -32.76 -7.04 -10.09
N GLY A 128 -32.16 -7.49 -8.97
CA GLY A 128 -32.14 -8.89 -8.56
C GLY A 128 -31.27 -9.80 -9.44
N ARG A 129 -30.34 -9.23 -10.21
CA ARG A 129 -29.37 -9.94 -11.03
C ARG A 129 -28.12 -10.26 -10.21
N ARG A 130 -27.37 -11.29 -10.62
CA ARG A 130 -26.03 -11.52 -10.05
C ARG A 130 -25.06 -10.53 -10.68
N ALA A 131 -24.35 -9.77 -9.85
CA ALA A 131 -23.25 -8.92 -10.29
C ALA A 131 -22.02 -9.19 -9.44
N SER A 132 -20.85 -9.10 -10.07
CA SER A 132 -19.55 -9.21 -9.43
C SER A 132 -18.68 -8.06 -9.93
N LEU A 133 -18.34 -7.15 -9.03
CA LEU A 133 -17.32 -6.13 -9.25
C LEU A 133 -15.94 -6.79 -9.08
N LEU A 134 -15.04 -6.64 -10.06
CA LEU A 134 -13.67 -7.14 -9.95
C LEU A 134 -12.84 -6.08 -9.22
N GLU A 135 -12.77 -6.21 -7.90
CA GLU A 135 -12.05 -5.25 -7.05
C GLU A 135 -10.60 -5.66 -6.81
N GLN A 136 -9.74 -4.65 -6.75
CA GLN A 136 -8.34 -4.74 -6.35
C GLN A 136 -8.27 -4.62 -4.81
N ASP A 137 -8.56 -5.72 -4.10
CA ASP A 137 -8.57 -5.79 -2.62
C ASP A 137 -7.24 -5.36 -1.98
N ARG A 138 -6.13 -5.57 -2.71
CA ARG A 138 -4.77 -5.13 -2.38
C ARG A 138 -4.05 -4.77 -3.68
N PRO A 139 -2.95 -3.98 -3.65
CA PRO A 139 -2.25 -3.54 -4.86
C PRO A 139 -1.97 -4.62 -5.91
N ASN A 140 -1.78 -5.88 -5.51
CA ASN A 140 -1.56 -7.00 -6.43
C ASN A 140 -2.54 -8.18 -6.24
N VAL A 141 -3.77 -8.00 -5.73
CA VAL A 141 -4.73 -9.10 -5.58
C VAL A 141 -6.09 -8.75 -6.16
N PHE A 142 -6.48 -9.48 -7.21
CA PHE A 142 -7.78 -9.40 -7.85
C PHE A 142 -8.71 -10.47 -7.26
N ARG A 143 -9.97 -10.12 -6.99
CA ARG A 143 -11.00 -11.07 -6.54
C ARG A 143 -12.33 -10.91 -7.30
N MET A 144 -13.00 -12.03 -7.57
CA MET A 144 -14.34 -12.05 -8.15
C MET A 144 -15.22 -13.09 -7.45
N ASN A 145 -16.36 -12.66 -6.92
CA ASN A 145 -17.32 -13.54 -6.24
C ASN A 145 -18.21 -14.27 -7.27
N VAL A 146 -18.47 -15.56 -7.04
CA VAL A 146 -19.21 -16.45 -7.95
C VAL A 146 -20.21 -17.27 -7.15
N GLY A 147 -21.46 -16.85 -7.15
CA GLY A 147 -22.57 -17.53 -6.46
C GLY A 147 -23.27 -18.60 -7.30
N ASN A 148 -23.88 -19.56 -6.61
CA ASN A 148 -24.77 -20.59 -7.17
C ASN A 148 -24.17 -21.36 -8.36
N ILE A 149 -23.09 -22.10 -8.09
CA ILE A 149 -22.51 -23.13 -8.96
C ILE A 149 -23.22 -24.45 -8.65
N LEU A 150 -24.00 -25.00 -9.56
CA LEU A 150 -24.86 -26.16 -9.32
C LEU A 150 -24.07 -27.48 -9.25
N PRO A 151 -24.62 -28.55 -8.65
CA PRO A 151 -24.03 -29.89 -8.69
C PRO A 151 -23.75 -30.34 -10.12
N GLY A 152 -22.51 -30.77 -10.40
CA GLY A 152 -22.06 -31.21 -11.72
C GLY A 152 -21.61 -30.10 -12.66
N ASP A 153 -21.88 -28.81 -12.38
CA ASP A 153 -21.48 -27.68 -13.22
C ASP A 153 -19.96 -27.68 -13.46
N THR A 154 -19.59 -27.33 -14.69
CA THR A 154 -18.20 -27.05 -15.06
C THR A 154 -18.01 -25.55 -15.15
N ILE A 155 -16.95 -25.06 -14.50
CA ILE A 155 -16.50 -23.66 -14.60
C ILE A 155 -15.27 -23.62 -15.49
N GLU A 156 -15.28 -22.78 -16.52
CA GLU A 156 -14.09 -22.44 -17.30
C GLU A 156 -13.77 -20.96 -17.09
N VAL A 157 -12.58 -20.68 -16.53
CA VAL A 157 -12.09 -19.32 -16.28
C VAL A 157 -10.99 -19.01 -17.27
N LEU A 158 -11.22 -18.02 -18.11
CA LEU A 158 -10.26 -17.41 -19.02
C LEU A 158 -9.79 -16.09 -18.40
N LEU A 159 -8.51 -16.03 -18.00
CA LEU A 159 -7.85 -14.85 -17.47
C LEU A 159 -6.77 -14.39 -18.46
N GLN A 160 -6.69 -13.08 -18.69
CA GLN A 160 -5.71 -12.45 -19.57
C GLN A 160 -5.00 -11.31 -18.85
N TYR A 161 -3.67 -11.39 -18.76
CA TYR A 161 -2.83 -10.40 -18.10
C TYR A 161 -1.49 -10.22 -18.81
N THR A 162 -0.86 -9.06 -18.63
CA THR A 162 0.52 -8.82 -19.11
C THR A 162 1.50 -8.64 -17.96
N GLU A 163 2.75 -9.09 -18.11
CA GLU A 163 3.81 -8.95 -17.09
C GLU A 163 5.12 -8.40 -17.69
N TYR A 164 5.75 -7.43 -17.02
CA TYR A 164 7.02 -6.84 -17.46
C TYR A 164 8.24 -7.64 -16.96
N LEU A 165 9.12 -8.01 -17.88
CA LEU A 165 10.27 -8.88 -17.66
C LEU A 165 11.57 -8.06 -17.60
N VAL A 166 11.97 -7.74 -16.36
CA VAL A 166 13.27 -7.09 -16.08
C VAL A 166 14.38 -8.13 -16.14
N PRO A 167 15.48 -7.90 -16.87
CA PRO A 167 16.61 -8.83 -16.90
C PRO A 167 17.52 -8.66 -15.67
N GLU A 168 18.03 -9.77 -15.16
CA GLU A 168 19.07 -9.81 -14.12
C GLU A 168 20.34 -10.42 -14.72
N SER A 169 21.47 -9.71 -14.74
CA SER A 169 22.74 -10.14 -15.37
C SER A 169 22.56 -10.72 -16.78
N GLY A 170 21.73 -10.04 -17.57
CA GLY A 170 21.40 -10.38 -18.95
C GLY A 170 20.55 -11.63 -19.13
N VAL A 171 19.90 -12.14 -18.07
CA VAL A 171 18.89 -13.21 -18.13
C VAL A 171 17.51 -12.61 -17.97
N TYR A 172 16.64 -12.83 -18.94
CA TYR A 172 15.21 -12.59 -18.80
C TYR A 172 14.57 -13.84 -18.21
N ARG A 173 13.77 -13.66 -17.15
CA ARG A 173 13.06 -14.76 -16.49
C ARG A 173 11.57 -14.49 -16.52
N PHE A 174 10.82 -15.38 -17.17
CA PHE A 174 9.37 -15.48 -17.02
C PHE A 174 9.06 -16.57 -15.97
N VAL A 175 8.16 -16.26 -15.04
CA VAL A 175 7.66 -17.22 -14.04
C VAL A 175 6.14 -17.29 -14.17
N TYR A 176 5.63 -18.43 -14.65
CA TYR A 176 4.22 -18.74 -14.54
C TYR A 176 4.00 -19.56 -13.25
N PRO A 177 3.34 -19.01 -12.22
CA PRO A 177 3.02 -19.78 -11.04
C PRO A 177 1.92 -20.78 -11.39
N ALA A 178 2.18 -22.08 -11.17
CA ALA A 178 1.22 -23.14 -11.49
C ALA A 178 0.64 -23.83 -10.24
N VAL A 179 1.26 -23.65 -9.07
CA VAL A 179 0.79 -24.17 -7.78
C VAL A 179 0.41 -23.03 -6.81
N VAL A 180 -0.52 -23.28 -5.88
CA VAL A 180 -0.81 -22.37 -4.77
C VAL A 180 -0.50 -23.11 -3.47
N GLY A 181 0.59 -22.71 -2.80
CA GLY A 181 0.98 -23.30 -1.53
C GLY A 181 -0.02 -22.99 -0.38
N PRO A 182 -0.10 -23.84 0.65
CA PRO A 182 -0.90 -23.57 1.84
C PRO A 182 -0.51 -22.24 2.49
N ARG A 183 -1.50 -21.38 2.78
CA ARG A 183 -1.25 -20.04 3.35
C ARG A 183 -1.45 -20.05 4.87
N TYR A 184 -0.41 -19.64 5.59
CA TYR A 184 -0.49 -19.38 7.03
C TYR A 184 -1.21 -18.05 7.29
N THR A 185 -2.41 -18.13 7.83
CA THR A 185 -3.21 -16.96 8.23
C THR A 185 -3.15 -16.81 9.75
N GLY A 186 -2.37 -15.85 10.26
CA GLY A 186 -2.21 -15.60 11.70
C GLY A 186 -3.43 -15.02 12.43
N GLY A 187 -4.65 -15.46 12.09
CA GLY A 187 -5.90 -15.02 12.68
C GLY A 187 -6.29 -15.80 13.93
N LYS A 188 -6.90 -15.13 14.90
CA LYS A 188 -7.56 -15.78 16.05
C LYS A 188 -8.92 -16.32 15.62
N THR A 189 -9.26 -17.54 16.01
CA THR A 189 -10.61 -18.09 15.91
C THR A 189 -11.51 -17.55 17.03
N ALA A 190 -12.84 -17.63 16.85
CA ALA A 190 -13.82 -17.00 17.73
C ALA A 190 -13.88 -17.56 19.16
N ASP A 191 -13.33 -18.75 19.40
CA ASP A 191 -13.51 -19.51 20.65
C ASP A 191 -12.37 -19.32 21.68
N GLY A 192 -11.48 -18.35 21.47
CA GLY A 192 -10.52 -17.89 22.48
C GLY A 192 -9.38 -18.86 22.87
N GLN A 193 -9.39 -20.09 22.37
CA GLN A 193 -8.24 -21.00 22.44
C GLN A 193 -7.29 -20.71 21.26
N GLY A 194 -6.08 -20.27 21.58
CA GLY A 194 -5.06 -19.92 20.60
C GLY A 194 -4.42 -21.15 19.97
N ASP A 195 -5.11 -21.78 19.02
CA ASP A 195 -4.53 -22.81 18.16
C ASP A 195 -4.09 -22.22 16.81
N ARG A 196 -3.03 -22.79 16.23
CA ARG A 196 -2.33 -22.21 15.06
C ARG A 196 -3.10 -22.49 13.76
N ALA A 197 -4.14 -21.70 13.51
CA ALA A 197 -5.00 -21.84 12.35
C ALA A 197 -4.30 -21.46 11.02
N TYR A 198 -3.59 -22.41 10.42
CA TYR A 198 -3.51 -22.45 8.95
C TYR A 198 -4.93 -22.37 8.39
N THR A 199 -5.12 -21.73 7.23
CA THR A 199 -6.37 -21.93 6.51
C THR A 199 -6.46 -23.43 6.21
N ALA A 200 -7.46 -24.13 6.78
CA ALA A 200 -7.69 -25.55 6.57
C ALA A 200 -8.21 -25.78 5.14
N VAL A 201 -7.32 -25.57 4.19
CA VAL A 201 -7.41 -25.95 2.79
C VAL A 201 -6.92 -27.39 2.76
N PRO A 202 -7.78 -28.38 2.45
CA PRO A 202 -7.30 -29.75 2.31
C PRO A 202 -6.24 -29.79 1.19
N TYR A 203 -5.20 -30.58 1.37
CA TYR A 203 -4.08 -30.65 0.44
C TYR A 203 -3.83 -32.09 0.03
N GLN A 204 -3.29 -32.26 -1.16
CA GLN A 204 -2.89 -33.58 -1.62
C GLN A 204 -1.65 -34.05 -0.85
N HIS A 205 -1.63 -35.29 -0.35
CA HIS A 205 -0.55 -35.78 0.49
C HIS A 205 0.78 -35.95 -0.26
N GLN A 206 1.88 -35.84 0.48
CA GLN A 206 3.23 -35.96 -0.08
C GLN A 206 3.41 -37.30 -0.83
N GLY A 207 3.76 -37.21 -2.12
CA GLY A 207 4.02 -38.38 -2.98
C GLY A 207 2.84 -38.84 -3.84
N GLU A 208 1.66 -38.24 -3.71
CA GLU A 208 0.57 -38.44 -4.67
C GLU A 208 0.77 -37.63 -5.96
N ALA A 209 0.34 -38.20 -7.10
CA ALA A 209 0.42 -37.52 -8.39
C ALA A 209 -0.66 -36.43 -8.52
N PRO A 210 -0.35 -35.24 -9.07
CA PRO A 210 -1.33 -34.18 -9.28
C PRO A 210 -2.54 -34.63 -10.09
N SER A 211 -3.74 -34.40 -9.54
CA SER A 211 -5.00 -34.91 -10.10
C SER A 211 -5.40 -34.24 -11.42
N TYR A 212 -4.92 -33.03 -11.70
CA TYR A 212 -5.33 -32.18 -12.82
C TYR A 212 -4.32 -32.20 -13.98
N ASP A 213 -4.73 -31.82 -15.19
CA ASP A 213 -3.83 -31.72 -16.35
C ASP A 213 -3.24 -30.30 -16.45
N PHE A 214 -1.92 -30.20 -16.65
CA PHE A 214 -1.20 -28.95 -16.91
C PHE A 214 -0.67 -28.93 -18.35
N ASN A 215 -0.90 -27.82 -19.04
CA ASN A 215 -0.36 -27.54 -20.37
C ASN A 215 0.14 -26.08 -20.41
N LEU A 216 1.30 -25.86 -21.02
CA LEU A 216 1.87 -24.53 -21.19
C LEU A 216 2.60 -24.44 -22.54
N GLN A 217 2.30 -23.37 -23.27
CA GLN A 217 2.90 -23.02 -24.56
C GLN A 217 3.38 -21.58 -24.52
N VAL A 218 4.59 -21.32 -25.02
CA VAL A 218 5.20 -19.97 -25.08
C VAL A 218 5.65 -19.68 -26.51
N SER A 219 5.09 -18.65 -27.14
CA SER A 219 5.66 -18.02 -28.34
C SER A 219 6.56 -16.87 -27.90
N LEU A 220 7.88 -17.02 -28.08
CA LEU A 220 8.88 -16.03 -27.70
C LEU A 220 9.38 -15.29 -28.94
N SER A 221 9.20 -13.98 -28.98
CA SER A 221 9.76 -13.06 -29.99
C SER A 221 10.73 -12.09 -29.32
N GLY A 222 12.04 -12.32 -29.48
CA GLY A 222 13.10 -11.44 -28.96
C GLY A 222 13.49 -10.30 -29.91
N GLY A 223 13.17 -10.42 -31.21
CA GLY A 223 13.50 -9.42 -32.24
C GLY A 223 15.00 -9.34 -32.59
N MET A 224 15.81 -10.19 -31.96
CA MET A 224 17.24 -10.43 -32.19
C MET A 224 17.57 -11.88 -31.78
N PRO A 225 18.70 -12.46 -32.20
CA PRO A 225 19.03 -13.85 -31.93
C PRO A 225 18.95 -14.24 -30.44
N LEU A 226 18.30 -15.36 -30.16
CA LEU A 226 18.18 -15.94 -28.81
C LEU A 226 19.38 -16.85 -28.57
N SER A 227 20.17 -16.59 -27.52
CA SER A 227 21.48 -17.23 -27.28
C SER A 227 21.47 -18.32 -26.21
N ASP A 228 20.41 -18.39 -25.40
CA ASP A 228 20.16 -19.38 -24.35
C ASP A 228 18.63 -19.39 -24.11
N ILE A 229 18.00 -20.56 -24.07
CA ILE A 229 16.58 -20.76 -23.74
C ILE A 229 16.51 -22.07 -22.94
N ARG A 230 16.00 -22.01 -21.72
CA ARG A 230 15.95 -23.18 -20.82
C ARG A 230 14.89 -23.00 -19.73
N SER A 231 14.38 -24.12 -19.22
CA SER A 231 13.65 -24.13 -17.95
C SER A 231 14.50 -24.78 -16.87
N SER A 232 14.47 -24.20 -15.67
CA SER A 232 15.03 -24.82 -14.46
C SER A 232 14.01 -25.63 -13.67
N SER A 233 12.78 -25.74 -14.18
CA SER A 233 11.62 -26.27 -13.44
C SER A 233 10.99 -27.51 -14.08
N HIS A 234 10.89 -27.53 -15.41
CA HIS A 234 10.19 -28.53 -16.20
C HIS A 234 11.01 -28.90 -17.43
N ASN A 235 10.82 -30.10 -17.97
CA ASN A 235 11.34 -30.47 -19.28
C ASN A 235 10.53 -29.76 -20.39
N ILE A 236 11.23 -29.19 -21.38
CA ILE A 236 10.64 -28.41 -22.46
C ILE A 236 11.17 -28.85 -23.84
N SER A 237 10.30 -28.80 -24.84
CA SER A 237 10.71 -28.75 -26.25
C SER A 237 10.85 -27.30 -26.68
N VAL A 238 11.85 -27.00 -27.52
CA VAL A 238 12.11 -25.65 -28.05
C VAL A 238 12.27 -25.74 -29.56
N ASP A 239 11.26 -25.28 -30.29
CA ASP A 239 11.20 -25.30 -31.75
C ASP A 239 11.59 -23.93 -32.34
N ASN A 240 12.25 -23.98 -33.50
CA ASN A 240 12.75 -22.83 -34.26
C ASN A 240 13.70 -21.83 -33.55
N PRO A 241 14.57 -22.20 -32.57
CA PRO A 241 15.48 -21.25 -31.93
C PRO A 241 16.58 -20.81 -32.91
N GLY A 242 16.42 -19.65 -33.56
CA GLY A 242 17.44 -19.14 -34.49
C GLY A 242 17.23 -17.71 -34.98
N ASN A 243 16.03 -17.38 -35.48
CA ASN A 243 15.76 -16.07 -36.11
C ASN A 243 15.25 -15.00 -35.14
N GLY A 244 15.55 -15.13 -33.84
CA GLY A 244 15.01 -14.25 -32.80
C GLY A 244 13.56 -14.53 -32.41
N THR A 245 13.04 -15.68 -32.83
CA THR A 245 11.79 -16.30 -32.36
C THR A 245 12.08 -17.70 -31.82
N ALA A 246 11.20 -18.22 -30.97
CA ALA A 246 11.16 -19.62 -30.55
C ALA A 246 9.75 -20.00 -30.08
N GLU A 247 9.33 -21.23 -30.35
CA GLU A 247 8.12 -21.82 -29.75
C GLU A 247 8.56 -22.82 -28.68
N ILE A 248 8.02 -22.70 -27.47
CA ILE A 248 8.36 -23.56 -26.33
C ILE A 248 7.10 -24.26 -25.86
N SER A 249 7.16 -25.59 -25.69
CA SER A 249 6.10 -26.38 -25.07
C SER A 249 6.65 -27.26 -23.95
N LEU A 250 5.80 -27.60 -22.98
CA LEU A 250 6.11 -28.67 -22.03
C LEU A 250 6.36 -30.00 -22.77
N ASP A 251 7.27 -30.82 -22.25
CA ASP A 251 7.38 -32.22 -22.66
C ASP A 251 6.09 -32.99 -22.29
N PRO A 252 5.62 -33.98 -23.10
CA PRO A 252 4.46 -34.79 -22.75
C PRO A 252 4.49 -35.46 -21.36
N ALA A 253 5.68 -35.74 -20.81
CA ALA A 253 5.85 -36.24 -19.44
C ALA A 253 5.48 -35.21 -18.36
N GLU A 254 5.58 -33.91 -18.66
CA GLU A 254 5.26 -32.79 -17.77
C GLU A 254 3.77 -32.44 -17.72
N ARG A 255 2.90 -33.25 -18.34
CA ARG A 255 1.43 -33.06 -18.31
C ARG A 255 0.84 -32.99 -16.89
N LYS A 256 1.56 -33.49 -15.88
CA LYS A 256 1.21 -33.39 -14.45
C LYS A 256 2.11 -32.45 -13.65
N GLY A 257 2.98 -31.66 -14.30
CA GLY A 257 4.02 -30.83 -13.69
C GLY A 257 3.53 -29.61 -12.90
N GLY A 258 2.23 -29.29 -12.93
CA GLY A 258 1.62 -28.14 -12.23
C GLY A 258 1.64 -28.18 -10.69
N ASN A 259 2.51 -29.01 -10.08
CA ASN A 259 2.84 -28.98 -8.66
C ASN A 259 4.03 -28.05 -8.33
N ARG A 260 4.56 -27.32 -9.32
CA ARG A 260 5.66 -26.36 -9.18
C ARG A 260 5.47 -25.18 -10.13
N ASP A 261 6.13 -24.06 -9.90
CA ASP A 261 6.11 -22.93 -10.83
C ASP A 261 6.89 -23.24 -12.12
N PHE A 262 6.36 -22.80 -13.26
CA PHE A 262 7.07 -22.88 -14.53
C PHE A 262 7.99 -21.67 -14.69
N ILE A 263 9.29 -21.91 -14.74
CA ILE A 263 10.35 -20.90 -14.88
C ILE A 263 10.98 -21.05 -16.27
N LEU A 264 10.97 -19.98 -17.07
CA LEU A 264 11.66 -19.90 -18.36
C LEU A 264 12.73 -18.81 -18.31
N ASP A 265 14.00 -19.22 -18.40
CA ASP A 265 15.15 -18.33 -18.57
C ASP A 265 15.47 -18.22 -20.06
N TYR A 266 15.61 -16.99 -20.58
CA TYR A 266 16.11 -16.74 -21.94
C TYR A 266 17.10 -15.57 -21.99
N ARG A 267 17.97 -15.58 -23.01
CA ARG A 267 18.97 -14.51 -23.25
C ARG A 267 18.90 -13.99 -24.68
N MET A 268 18.87 -12.66 -24.82
CA MET A 268 18.99 -11.94 -26.10
C MET A 268 20.40 -11.35 -26.31
N ALA A 269 21.28 -11.41 -25.29
CA ALA A 269 22.64 -10.89 -25.38
C ALA A 269 23.57 -11.83 -26.18
N GLY A 270 24.39 -11.25 -27.05
CA GLY A 270 25.41 -11.95 -27.85
C GLY A 270 26.84 -11.52 -27.49
N ASN A 271 27.82 -11.86 -28.34
CA ASN A 271 29.23 -11.48 -28.12
C ASN A 271 29.54 -10.00 -28.40
N GLN A 272 28.56 -9.25 -28.91
CA GLN A 272 28.60 -7.82 -29.21
C GLN A 272 27.24 -7.22 -28.84
N ILE A 273 27.13 -5.89 -28.81
CA ILE A 273 25.86 -5.18 -28.65
C ILE A 273 24.87 -5.73 -29.69
N GLN A 274 23.80 -6.38 -29.22
CA GLN A 274 22.73 -6.86 -30.09
C GLN A 274 21.68 -5.77 -30.21
N THR A 275 21.10 -5.63 -31.40
CA THR A 275 20.07 -4.62 -31.66
C THR A 275 18.99 -5.24 -32.50
N GLY A 276 17.74 -5.10 -32.05
CA GLY A 276 16.60 -5.80 -32.61
C GLY A 276 15.32 -5.01 -32.50
N MET A 277 14.32 -5.44 -33.26
CA MET A 277 13.05 -4.72 -33.36
C MET A 277 11.87 -5.67 -33.47
N LEU A 278 10.82 -5.38 -32.70
CA LEU A 278 9.50 -5.97 -32.80
C LEU A 278 8.52 -4.90 -33.29
N THR A 279 7.51 -5.30 -34.07
CA THR A 279 6.34 -4.46 -34.34
C THR A 279 5.04 -5.24 -34.18
N PHE A 280 3.97 -4.49 -33.93
CA PHE A 280 2.59 -4.96 -33.89
C PHE A 280 1.68 -3.91 -34.55
N ASP A 281 0.61 -4.35 -35.22
CA ASP A 281 -0.36 -3.50 -35.91
C ASP A 281 -1.75 -4.05 -35.55
N ASP A 282 -2.54 -3.30 -34.79
CA ASP A 282 -3.90 -3.73 -34.39
C ASP A 282 -4.99 -3.27 -35.36
N GLY A 283 -4.59 -2.70 -36.51
CA GLY A 283 -5.47 -2.14 -37.52
C GLY A 283 -5.94 -0.71 -37.24
N LYS A 284 -5.73 -0.19 -36.01
CA LYS A 284 -6.01 1.21 -35.64
C LYS A 284 -4.72 1.96 -35.30
N GLU A 285 -3.84 1.31 -34.54
CA GLU A 285 -2.56 1.83 -34.07
C GLU A 285 -1.46 0.79 -34.32
N LYS A 286 -0.26 1.29 -34.63
CA LYS A 286 0.93 0.45 -34.81
C LYS A 286 1.92 0.73 -33.70
N PHE A 287 2.43 -0.32 -33.08
CA PHE A 287 3.34 -0.29 -31.94
C PHE A 287 4.69 -0.89 -32.31
N PHE A 288 5.76 -0.40 -31.71
CA PHE A 288 7.08 -0.96 -31.88
C PHE A 288 7.82 -1.10 -30.55
N LEU A 289 8.79 -2.01 -30.53
CA LEU A 289 9.81 -2.11 -29.51
C LEU A 289 11.17 -2.27 -30.21
N PHE A 290 12.07 -1.33 -29.99
CA PHE A 290 13.45 -1.31 -30.46
C PHE A 290 14.38 -1.44 -29.25
N MET A 291 15.30 -2.39 -29.29
CA MET A 291 16.15 -2.72 -28.14
C MET A 291 17.62 -2.74 -28.51
N ALA A 292 18.48 -2.27 -27.61
CA ALA A 292 19.92 -2.48 -27.63
C ALA A 292 20.37 -3.23 -26.37
N GLN A 293 20.74 -4.50 -26.54
CA GLN A 293 21.24 -5.36 -25.46
C GLN A 293 22.77 -5.24 -25.34
N PRO A 294 23.33 -5.19 -24.13
CA PRO A 294 24.77 -5.23 -23.92
C PRO A 294 25.38 -6.58 -24.38
N PRO A 295 26.69 -6.63 -24.65
CA PRO A 295 27.40 -7.89 -24.84
C PRO A 295 27.29 -8.79 -23.59
N LYS A 296 27.21 -10.11 -23.78
CA LYS A 296 27.19 -11.12 -22.71
C LYS A 296 28.41 -11.06 -21.77
N SER A 297 29.52 -10.51 -22.24
CA SER A 297 30.74 -10.27 -21.47
C SER A 297 31.36 -8.93 -21.89
N VAL A 298 31.66 -8.07 -20.92
CA VAL A 298 32.24 -6.74 -21.15
C VAL A 298 33.68 -6.73 -20.67
N GLY A 299 34.62 -6.44 -21.56
CA GLY A 299 36.04 -6.25 -21.23
C GLY A 299 36.31 -4.82 -20.77
N LYS A 300 37.41 -4.61 -20.02
CA LYS A 300 37.82 -3.27 -19.56
C LYS A 300 38.04 -2.26 -20.71
N THR A 301 38.39 -2.74 -21.90
CA THR A 301 38.58 -1.94 -23.11
C THR A 301 37.30 -1.54 -23.82
N ASP A 302 36.17 -2.15 -23.47
CA ASP A 302 34.86 -1.91 -24.06
C ASP A 302 34.07 -0.84 -23.29
N ILE A 303 34.51 -0.54 -22.07
CA ILE A 303 33.97 0.50 -21.19
C ILE A 303 34.50 1.87 -21.64
N PRO A 304 33.65 2.85 -22.01
CA PRO A 304 34.07 4.23 -22.25
C PRO A 304 34.47 4.92 -20.92
N PRO A 305 35.27 6.00 -20.97
CA PRO A 305 35.53 6.85 -19.80
C PRO A 305 34.23 7.25 -19.09
N ARG A 306 34.24 7.24 -17.76
CA ARG A 306 33.06 7.51 -16.93
C ARG A 306 33.15 8.89 -16.28
N GLU A 307 32.02 9.51 -16.01
CA GLU A 307 31.92 10.72 -15.18
C GLU A 307 30.80 10.54 -14.16
N TYR A 308 31.15 10.59 -12.88
CA TYR A 308 30.16 10.52 -11.79
C TYR A 308 29.96 11.90 -11.17
N ILE A 309 28.74 12.43 -11.28
CA ILE A 309 28.32 13.64 -10.59
C ILE A 309 27.48 13.20 -9.39
N PHE A 310 28.07 13.23 -8.21
CA PHE A 310 27.36 12.91 -6.97
C PHE A 310 26.55 14.12 -6.54
N VAL A 311 25.23 13.96 -6.43
CA VAL A 311 24.31 14.95 -5.88
C VAL A 311 23.91 14.43 -4.51
N VAL A 312 24.51 14.99 -3.46
CA VAL A 312 24.43 14.44 -2.09
C VAL A 312 23.68 15.40 -1.19
N ASP A 313 22.63 14.89 -0.58
CA ASP A 313 21.85 15.59 0.44
C ASP A 313 22.69 15.73 1.72
N VAL A 314 22.79 16.95 2.23
CA VAL A 314 23.44 17.29 3.50
C VAL A 314 22.50 18.09 4.41
N SER A 315 21.18 17.94 4.22
CA SER A 315 20.15 18.50 5.10
C SER A 315 20.22 17.93 6.53
N GLY A 316 19.46 18.52 7.45
CA GLY A 316 19.51 18.14 8.87
C GLY A 316 19.13 16.67 9.16
N SER A 317 18.27 16.06 8.34
CA SER A 317 17.80 14.68 8.52
C SER A 317 18.82 13.62 8.10
N MET A 318 19.76 13.97 7.21
CA MET A 318 20.88 13.11 6.81
C MET A 318 21.91 12.88 7.94
N THR A 319 21.85 13.66 9.02
CA THR A 319 22.81 13.63 10.14
C THR A 319 22.99 12.23 10.74
N GLY A 320 24.24 11.82 10.95
CA GLY A 320 24.59 10.53 11.53
C GLY A 320 24.61 9.41 10.49
N PHE A 321 23.81 8.36 10.72
CA PHE A 321 23.86 7.13 9.91
C PHE A 321 23.73 7.35 8.38
N PRO A 322 22.75 8.12 7.86
CA PRO A 322 22.58 8.27 6.41
C PRO A 322 23.78 8.92 5.73
N LEU A 323 24.33 9.99 6.31
CA LEU A 323 25.51 10.67 5.79
C LEU A 323 26.77 9.79 5.85
N GLU A 324 26.95 8.98 6.90
CA GLU A 324 28.11 8.09 6.99
C GLU A 324 28.06 6.94 5.97
N VAL A 325 26.88 6.39 5.65
CA VAL A 325 26.73 5.48 4.50
C VAL A 325 26.98 6.21 3.19
N SER A 326 26.47 7.43 3.03
CA SER A 326 26.70 8.25 1.84
C SER A 326 28.20 8.44 1.59
N LYS A 327 28.96 8.84 2.61
CA LYS A 327 30.43 8.96 2.57
C LYS A 327 31.10 7.63 2.20
N THR A 328 30.67 6.52 2.77
CA THR A 328 31.20 5.18 2.45
C THR A 328 30.92 4.78 1.00
N LEU A 329 29.70 5.01 0.52
CA LEU A 329 29.25 4.73 -0.84
C LEU A 329 30.05 5.55 -1.87
N LEU A 330 30.22 6.86 -1.62
CA LEU A 330 31.05 7.73 -2.45
C LEU A 330 32.51 7.27 -2.47
N ARG A 331 33.09 6.97 -1.30
CA ARG A 331 34.47 6.45 -1.19
C ARG A 331 34.66 5.18 -2.03
N ASP A 332 33.78 4.21 -1.89
CA ASP A 332 33.81 2.94 -2.63
C ASP A 332 33.65 3.13 -4.15
N LEU A 333 32.81 4.08 -4.60
CA LEU A 333 32.59 4.37 -6.02
C LEU A 333 33.78 5.09 -6.65
N VAL A 334 34.29 6.13 -5.97
CA VAL A 334 35.41 6.95 -6.43
C VAL A 334 36.72 6.17 -6.39
N ALA A 335 36.94 5.29 -5.40
CA ALA A 335 38.10 4.39 -5.37
C ALA A 335 38.13 3.35 -6.51
N GLY A 336 36.99 3.10 -7.16
CA GLY A 336 36.88 2.25 -8.36
C GLY A 336 37.10 2.99 -9.69
N LEU A 337 37.43 4.28 -9.65
CA LEU A 337 37.74 5.09 -10.82
C LEU A 337 39.22 5.02 -11.20
N THR A 338 39.49 5.34 -12.45
CA THR A 338 40.82 5.44 -13.06
C THR A 338 41.13 6.90 -13.39
N PRO A 339 42.39 7.30 -13.58
CA PRO A 339 42.72 8.69 -13.98
C PRO A 339 42.12 9.15 -15.33
N SER A 340 41.60 8.23 -16.14
CA SER A 340 40.80 8.54 -17.35
C SER A 340 39.32 8.80 -17.08
N ASP A 341 38.81 8.38 -15.92
CA ASP A 341 37.47 8.74 -15.46
C ASP A 341 37.49 10.11 -14.77
N ARG A 342 36.32 10.74 -14.69
CA ARG A 342 36.08 12.00 -13.98
C ARG A 342 35.06 11.84 -12.88
N PHE A 343 35.05 12.78 -11.95
CA PHE A 343 33.95 12.91 -10.99
C PHE A 343 33.77 14.36 -10.53
N ASN A 344 32.63 14.62 -9.91
CA ASN A 344 32.33 15.88 -9.23
C ASN A 344 31.37 15.62 -8.07
N ILE A 345 31.36 16.51 -7.07
CA ILE A 345 30.44 16.44 -5.92
C ILE A 345 29.68 17.75 -5.85
N LEU A 346 28.35 17.65 -5.84
CA LEU A 346 27.41 18.72 -5.58
C LEU A 346 26.65 18.35 -4.29
N LEU A 347 26.87 19.13 -3.25
CA LEU A 347 26.17 19.01 -1.98
C LEU A 347 24.92 19.88 -2.02
N PHE A 348 23.80 19.42 -1.48
CA PHE A 348 22.58 20.23 -1.41
C PHE A 348 21.85 20.10 -0.07
N ALA A 349 21.26 21.22 0.34
CA ALA A 349 20.37 21.38 1.48
C ALA A 349 19.42 22.54 1.15
N GLY A 350 19.34 23.60 1.96
CA GLY A 350 18.65 24.86 1.62
C GLY A 350 19.38 25.74 0.58
N GLY A 351 20.21 25.12 -0.25
CA GLY A 351 21.12 25.71 -1.22
C GLY A 351 22.01 24.60 -1.80
N ASN A 352 22.94 24.92 -2.71
CA ASN A 352 23.89 23.93 -3.23
C ASN A 352 25.33 24.45 -3.27
N THR A 353 26.26 23.55 -2.96
CA THR A 353 27.72 23.78 -2.97
C THR A 353 28.38 22.79 -3.91
N LEU A 354 29.15 23.29 -4.87
CA LEU A 354 29.80 22.48 -5.90
C LEU A 354 31.31 22.39 -5.64
N MET A 355 31.87 21.19 -5.67
CA MET A 355 33.31 20.96 -5.47
C MET A 355 34.18 21.64 -6.56
N SER A 356 33.73 21.61 -7.82
CA SER A 356 34.39 22.31 -8.92
C SER A 356 33.43 22.61 -10.07
N GLU A 357 33.61 23.75 -10.75
CA GLU A 357 32.87 24.09 -11.98
C GLU A 357 33.09 23.10 -13.14
N ASN A 358 34.12 22.25 -13.05
CA ASN A 358 34.43 21.22 -14.03
C ASN A 358 34.73 19.89 -13.34
N SER A 359 34.19 18.78 -13.85
CA SER A 359 34.48 17.45 -13.30
C SER A 359 35.97 17.11 -13.43
N LEU A 360 36.56 16.75 -12.29
CA LEU A 360 37.99 16.54 -12.15
C LEU A 360 38.37 15.09 -12.48
N PRO A 361 39.54 14.83 -13.07
CA PRO A 361 40.04 13.47 -13.26
C PRO A 361 40.21 12.76 -11.90
N ALA A 362 39.94 11.46 -11.84
CA ALA A 362 40.08 10.66 -10.62
C ALA A 362 41.55 10.30 -10.32
N THR A 363 42.38 11.32 -10.05
CA THR A 363 43.73 11.16 -9.50
C THR A 363 43.66 11.05 -7.96
N PRO A 364 44.62 10.38 -7.30
CA PRO A 364 44.61 10.23 -5.84
C PRO A 364 44.49 11.56 -5.09
N GLU A 365 45.07 12.64 -5.61
CA GLU A 365 45.03 13.98 -5.03
C GLU A 365 43.64 14.61 -5.10
N ASN A 366 42.95 14.48 -6.23
CA ASN A 366 41.58 14.98 -6.39
C ASN A 366 40.60 14.17 -5.55
N VAL A 367 40.79 12.85 -5.47
CA VAL A 367 39.97 11.94 -4.64
C VAL A 367 40.11 12.27 -3.15
N GLU A 368 41.34 12.49 -2.67
CA GLU A 368 41.61 12.95 -1.31
C GLU A 368 41.01 14.35 -1.03
N ALA A 369 41.08 15.27 -2.00
CA ALA A 369 40.43 16.58 -1.88
C ALA A 369 38.90 16.47 -1.79
N ALA A 370 38.30 15.54 -2.52
CA ALA A 370 36.86 15.27 -2.49
C ALA A 370 36.39 14.74 -1.14
N PHE A 371 37.16 13.83 -0.53
CA PHE A 371 36.84 13.33 0.81
C PHE A 371 36.96 14.41 1.87
N LYS A 372 37.91 15.34 1.75
CA LYS A 372 38.00 16.53 2.63
C LYS A 372 36.79 17.46 2.52
N VAL A 373 36.19 17.59 1.34
CA VAL A 373 34.93 18.34 1.21
C VAL A 373 33.82 17.62 2.00
N LEU A 374 33.64 16.31 1.78
CA LEU A 374 32.61 15.51 2.46
C LEU A 374 32.79 15.41 3.98
N ASP A 375 34.04 15.31 4.47
CA ASP A 375 34.33 15.12 5.89
C ASP A 375 34.14 16.39 6.73
N ASN A 376 34.08 17.57 6.09
CA ASN A 376 33.76 18.84 6.75
C ASN A 376 32.24 19.07 6.92
N GLU A 377 31.40 18.26 6.27
CA GLU A 377 29.94 18.38 6.34
C GLU A 377 29.36 17.64 7.54
N ASN A 378 28.51 18.33 8.31
CA ASN A 378 27.89 17.82 9.54
C ASN A 378 26.35 17.72 9.49
N GLY A 379 25.73 18.04 8.36
CA GLY A 379 24.27 18.06 8.19
C GLY A 379 23.63 19.38 8.68
N GLY A 380 22.76 19.99 7.87
CA GLY A 380 22.00 21.18 8.27
C GLY A 380 21.27 21.91 7.15
N GLY A 381 20.18 22.59 7.50
CA GLY A 381 19.30 23.32 6.56
C GLY A 381 18.12 22.50 6.05
N GLY A 382 17.31 23.11 5.17
CA GLY A 382 16.23 22.45 4.43
C GLY A 382 16.74 21.63 3.25
N THR A 383 15.90 21.35 2.25
CA THR A 383 16.25 20.43 1.15
C THR A 383 15.66 20.84 -0.20
N GLU A 384 16.47 21.46 -1.07
CA GLU A 384 16.08 21.92 -2.42
C GLU A 384 16.68 21.03 -3.53
N LEU A 385 15.95 19.98 -3.91
CA LEU A 385 16.43 19.01 -4.90
C LEU A 385 16.50 19.57 -6.33
N LEU A 386 15.46 20.25 -6.80
CA LEU A 386 15.37 20.64 -8.20
C LEU A 386 16.44 21.66 -8.64
N PRO A 387 16.80 22.69 -7.85
CA PRO A 387 17.92 23.57 -8.17
C PRO A 387 19.25 22.80 -8.25
N ALA A 388 19.49 21.87 -7.33
CA ALA A 388 20.69 21.02 -7.32
C ALA A 388 20.76 20.13 -8.58
N LEU A 389 19.65 19.50 -8.98
CA LEU A 389 19.57 18.67 -10.18
C LEU A 389 19.71 19.51 -11.47
N LYS A 390 19.07 20.69 -11.55
CA LYS A 390 19.25 21.66 -12.64
C LYS A 390 20.74 22.06 -12.77
N ARG A 391 21.42 22.32 -11.65
CA ARG A 391 22.85 22.67 -11.62
C ARG A 391 23.76 21.50 -12.04
N ALA A 392 23.50 20.28 -11.57
CA ALA A 392 24.25 19.08 -11.93
C ALA A 392 24.19 18.78 -13.44
N LEU A 393 23.00 18.88 -14.03
CA LEU A 393 22.78 18.66 -15.47
C LEU A 393 23.42 19.76 -16.34
N ALA A 394 23.51 21.00 -15.81
CA ALA A 394 24.12 22.13 -16.50
C ALA A 394 25.67 22.13 -16.50
N LEU A 395 26.34 21.19 -15.82
CA LEU A 395 27.81 21.11 -15.82
C LEU A 395 28.34 20.77 -17.22
N PRO A 396 29.47 21.36 -17.67
CA PRO A 396 30.01 21.09 -19.00
C PRO A 396 30.48 19.63 -19.11
N ARG A 397 30.15 18.95 -20.22
CA ARG A 397 30.70 17.62 -20.54
C ARG A 397 31.96 17.80 -21.37
N ASN A 398 33.11 17.75 -20.69
CA ASN A 398 34.39 18.18 -21.27
C ASN A 398 35.02 17.20 -22.29
N ASP A 399 34.60 15.92 -22.29
CA ASP A 399 35.12 14.90 -23.22
C ASP A 399 34.00 14.28 -24.09
N GLU A 400 34.26 14.08 -25.38
CA GLU A 400 33.38 13.35 -26.32
C GLU A 400 33.39 11.84 -25.97
N GLY A 401 32.23 11.17 -26.08
CA GLY A 401 32.11 9.73 -25.84
C GLY A 401 32.32 9.28 -24.39
N LEU A 402 32.29 10.21 -23.43
CA LEU A 402 32.30 9.92 -22.00
C LEU A 402 30.89 9.66 -21.47
N SER A 403 30.77 8.64 -20.61
CA SER A 403 29.53 8.15 -19.99
C SER A 403 29.26 8.87 -18.67
N ARG A 404 28.36 9.86 -18.71
CA ARG A 404 27.96 10.66 -17.54
C ARG A 404 26.83 9.98 -16.75
N SER A 405 27.01 9.89 -15.44
CA SER A 405 26.00 9.41 -14.50
C SER A 405 25.86 10.36 -13.32
N VAL A 406 24.64 10.86 -13.11
CA VAL A 406 24.24 11.55 -11.88
C VAL A 406 23.82 10.52 -10.85
N VAL A 407 24.42 10.57 -9.66
CA VAL A 407 24.08 9.71 -8.53
C VAL A 407 23.47 10.59 -7.45
N LEU A 408 22.14 10.56 -7.33
CA LEU A 408 21.42 11.27 -6.29
C LEU A 408 21.38 10.42 -5.02
N ILE A 409 21.76 11.00 -3.89
CA ILE A 409 21.68 10.40 -2.56
C ILE A 409 20.92 11.34 -1.64
N THR A 410 19.85 10.84 -1.00
CA THR A 410 18.97 11.60 -0.08
C THR A 410 18.22 10.64 0.85
N ASP A 411 17.72 11.12 1.98
CA ASP A 411 16.75 10.41 2.82
C ASP A 411 15.28 10.72 2.41
N GLY A 412 15.07 11.68 1.51
CA GLY A 412 13.79 11.89 0.85
C GLY A 412 12.79 12.77 1.60
N TYR A 413 13.18 13.53 2.62
CA TYR A 413 12.34 14.57 3.25
C TYR A 413 12.15 15.81 2.35
N ILE A 414 11.75 15.58 1.10
CA ILE A 414 11.61 16.54 0.01
C ILE A 414 10.17 16.48 -0.48
N SER A 415 9.53 17.64 -0.65
CA SER A 415 8.23 17.76 -1.31
C SER A 415 8.30 17.24 -2.74
N VAL A 416 7.32 16.44 -3.16
CA VAL A 416 7.32 15.84 -4.50
C VAL A 416 7.18 16.92 -5.58
N GLU A 417 8.26 17.13 -6.34
CA GLU A 417 8.30 18.03 -7.49
C GLU A 417 8.21 17.21 -8.78
N ALA A 418 7.04 17.22 -9.44
CA ALA A 418 6.86 16.58 -10.75
C ALA A 418 7.84 17.12 -11.82
N GLU A 419 8.28 18.38 -11.67
CA GLU A 419 9.36 18.99 -12.46
C GLU A 419 10.68 18.19 -12.40
N ALA A 420 11.01 17.57 -11.26
CA ALA A 420 12.23 16.79 -11.12
C ALA A 420 12.19 15.54 -12.00
N PHE A 421 11.08 14.78 -11.98
CA PHE A 421 10.91 13.61 -12.86
C PHE A 421 11.02 14.01 -14.34
N ASP A 422 10.42 15.14 -14.73
CA ASP A 422 10.49 15.63 -16.10
C ASP A 422 11.86 16.15 -16.52
N LEU A 423 12.58 16.80 -15.61
CA LEU A 423 13.94 17.21 -15.83
C LEU A 423 14.84 15.99 -16.08
N VAL A 424 14.64 14.89 -15.35
CA VAL A 424 15.34 13.62 -15.62
C VAL A 424 14.94 13.04 -16.97
N ARG A 425 13.63 12.84 -17.24
CA ARG A 425 13.11 12.24 -18.49
C ARG A 425 13.61 12.96 -19.75
N LYS A 426 13.75 14.29 -19.70
CA LYS A 426 14.18 15.15 -20.83
C LYS A 426 15.71 15.23 -21.03
N ASN A 427 16.52 14.68 -20.11
CA ASN A 427 17.98 14.81 -20.13
C ASN A 427 18.73 13.45 -20.05
N LEU A 428 18.06 12.32 -20.24
CA LEU A 428 18.70 10.99 -20.19
C LEU A 428 19.83 10.80 -21.23
N ASP A 429 19.77 11.50 -22.36
CA ASP A 429 20.80 11.53 -23.40
C ASP A 429 22.03 12.37 -23.01
N GLN A 430 21.87 13.25 -22.02
CA GLN A 430 22.94 14.07 -21.43
C GLN A 430 23.55 13.42 -20.19
N SER A 431 22.77 12.66 -19.42
CA SER A 431 23.28 11.86 -18.30
C SER A 431 22.30 10.76 -17.89
N ASN A 432 22.83 9.59 -17.53
CA ASN A 432 22.10 8.62 -16.75
C ASN A 432 21.81 9.19 -15.35
N LEU A 433 20.70 8.81 -14.73
CA LEU A 433 20.41 9.13 -13.34
C LEU A 433 20.11 7.86 -12.55
N PHE A 434 20.66 7.80 -11.33
CA PHE A 434 20.40 6.75 -10.36
C PHE A 434 20.03 7.39 -9.02
N ALA A 435 18.91 6.95 -8.44
CA ALA A 435 18.41 7.47 -7.16
C ALA A 435 18.70 6.47 -6.02
N PHE A 436 19.30 6.97 -4.95
CA PHE A 436 19.75 6.19 -3.80
C PHE A 436 19.16 6.79 -2.51
N GLY A 437 18.13 6.14 -1.97
CA GLY A 437 17.48 6.50 -0.70
C GLY A 437 18.20 5.91 0.50
N ILE A 438 18.54 6.71 1.51
CA ILE A 438 19.23 6.22 2.72
C ILE A 438 18.55 6.75 3.98
N GLY A 439 18.13 5.87 4.88
CA GLY A 439 17.57 6.24 6.17
C GLY A 439 16.38 5.38 6.59
N SER A 440 15.92 5.54 7.82
CA SER A 440 14.80 4.76 8.38
C SER A 440 13.43 5.12 7.79
N SER A 441 13.30 6.30 7.16
CA SER A 441 12.02 6.88 6.71
C SER A 441 12.08 7.38 5.27
N VAL A 442 12.75 6.65 4.37
CA VAL A 442 12.92 7.08 2.97
C VAL A 442 11.59 7.33 2.26
N ASN A 443 11.44 8.49 1.63
CA ASN A 443 10.34 8.77 0.69
C ASN A 443 10.49 7.91 -0.57
N ARG A 444 9.91 6.70 -0.50
CA ARG A 444 9.97 5.71 -1.58
C ARG A 444 9.33 6.22 -2.86
N PHE A 445 8.24 6.99 -2.79
CA PHE A 445 7.60 7.57 -3.98
C PHE A 445 8.58 8.42 -4.79
N LEU A 446 9.37 9.28 -4.13
CA LEU A 446 10.38 10.11 -4.78
C LEU A 446 11.52 9.26 -5.37
N ILE A 447 12.09 8.33 -4.61
CA ILE A 447 13.23 7.51 -5.06
C ILE A 447 12.82 6.57 -6.20
N GLU A 448 11.67 5.90 -6.11
CA GLU A 448 11.13 5.01 -7.13
C GLU A 448 10.63 5.78 -8.36
N GLY A 449 10.12 7.00 -8.18
CA GLY A 449 9.78 7.94 -9.26
C GLY A 449 11.02 8.40 -10.04
N LEU A 450 12.07 8.87 -9.35
CA LEU A 450 13.32 9.31 -9.96
C LEU A 450 14.08 8.16 -10.63
N ALA A 451 14.13 6.98 -10.01
CA ALA A 451 14.70 5.79 -10.64
C ALA A 451 13.96 5.43 -11.94
N ARG A 452 12.62 5.40 -11.91
CA ARG A 452 11.80 5.14 -13.10
C ARG A 452 12.01 6.19 -14.20
N ALA A 453 12.03 7.47 -13.84
CA ALA A 453 12.35 8.57 -14.76
C ALA A 453 13.77 8.44 -15.33
N GLY A 454 14.73 8.00 -14.51
CA GLY A 454 16.11 7.64 -14.88
C GLY A 454 16.24 6.37 -15.73
N ARG A 455 15.15 5.64 -15.91
CA ARG A 455 15.09 4.26 -16.42
C ARG A 455 16.09 3.34 -15.68
N SER A 456 16.23 3.50 -14.37
CA SER A 456 17.13 2.74 -13.48
C SER A 456 16.34 1.96 -12.42
N GLU A 457 17.03 1.09 -11.68
CA GLU A 457 16.52 0.58 -10.41
C GLU A 457 16.61 1.66 -9.30
N PRO A 458 15.70 1.63 -8.30
CA PRO A 458 15.85 2.37 -7.05
C PRO A 458 16.76 1.59 -6.09
N PHE A 459 17.63 2.29 -5.38
CA PHE A 459 18.47 1.72 -4.33
C PHE A 459 18.02 2.31 -2.99
N ILE A 460 17.57 1.47 -2.06
CA ILE A 460 17.02 1.92 -0.77
C ILE A 460 17.77 1.19 0.35
N VAL A 461 18.41 1.93 1.24
CA VAL A 461 19.11 1.42 2.44
C VAL A 461 18.37 1.91 3.66
N THR A 462 17.72 1.00 4.38
CA THR A 462 16.98 1.32 5.63
C THR A 462 17.80 1.07 6.89
N ASP A 463 18.78 0.16 6.84
CA ASP A 463 19.68 -0.18 7.95
C ASP A 463 21.16 -0.23 7.53
N GLN A 464 22.08 0.00 8.47
CA GLN A 464 23.53 0.02 8.20
C GLN A 464 24.09 -1.31 7.71
N THR A 465 23.48 -2.43 8.09
CA THR A 465 23.87 -3.77 7.65
C THR A 465 23.51 -4.03 6.19
N GLU A 466 22.53 -3.31 5.63
CA GLU A 466 22.08 -3.41 4.23
C GLU A 466 22.99 -2.60 3.28
N ALA A 467 23.70 -1.59 3.79
CA ALA A 467 24.51 -0.69 2.97
C ALA A 467 25.61 -1.40 2.15
N PRO A 468 26.46 -2.30 2.71
CA PRO A 468 27.52 -2.94 1.93
C PRO A 468 27.04 -3.79 0.73
N PRO A 469 26.04 -4.70 0.86
CA PRO A 469 25.56 -5.47 -0.29
C PRO A 469 24.85 -4.60 -1.33
N ILE A 470 24.08 -3.58 -0.93
CA ILE A 470 23.38 -2.68 -1.86
C ILE A 470 24.39 -1.78 -2.60
N ALA A 471 25.39 -1.24 -1.90
CA ALA A 471 26.49 -0.49 -2.50
C ALA A 471 27.28 -1.35 -3.52
N LYS A 472 27.50 -2.64 -3.22
CA LYS A 472 28.13 -3.58 -4.14
C LYS A 472 27.27 -3.82 -5.39
N LYS A 473 25.96 -4.05 -5.24
CA LYS A 473 25.02 -4.20 -6.38
C LYS A 473 25.05 -2.94 -7.25
N PHE A 474 24.96 -1.76 -6.64
CA PHE A 474 25.00 -0.49 -7.35
C PHE A 474 26.31 -0.29 -8.12
N ARG A 475 27.48 -0.57 -7.52
CA ARG A 475 28.78 -0.53 -8.20
C ARG A 475 28.85 -1.42 -9.44
N GLN A 476 28.27 -2.62 -9.39
CA GLN A 476 28.20 -3.52 -10.54
C GLN A 476 27.28 -2.96 -11.63
N TYR A 477 26.13 -2.42 -11.24
CA TYR A 477 25.13 -1.83 -12.13
C TYR A 477 25.65 -0.61 -12.91
N ILE A 478 26.24 0.37 -12.21
CA ILE A 478 26.72 1.63 -12.80
C ILE A 478 28.11 1.51 -13.46
N GLY A 479 28.94 0.57 -13.01
CA GLY A 479 30.38 0.58 -13.28
C GLY A 479 30.80 0.24 -14.71
N SER A 480 29.91 -0.34 -15.51
CA SER A 480 30.20 -0.88 -16.85
C SER A 480 29.22 -0.38 -17.93
N PRO A 481 29.25 0.93 -18.29
CA PRO A 481 28.65 1.38 -19.54
C PRO A 481 29.32 0.69 -20.74
N VAL A 482 28.58 0.47 -21.82
CA VAL A 482 29.10 -0.17 -23.06
C VAL A 482 28.84 0.66 -24.31
N LEU A 483 27.79 1.48 -24.30
CA LEU A 483 27.47 2.42 -25.38
C LEU A 483 26.89 3.70 -24.77
N THR A 484 27.57 4.83 -24.96
CA THR A 484 27.16 6.14 -24.42
C THR A 484 26.81 7.16 -25.50
N GLN A 485 26.02 8.18 -25.12
CA GLN A 485 25.48 9.23 -25.99
C GLN A 485 24.64 8.64 -27.12
N VAL A 486 23.76 7.72 -26.72
CA VAL A 486 22.96 6.89 -27.62
C VAL A 486 21.98 7.76 -28.39
N LYS A 487 22.02 7.67 -29.73
CA LYS A 487 21.06 8.33 -30.63
C LYS A 487 20.46 7.32 -31.58
N VAL A 488 19.14 7.41 -31.75
CA VAL A 488 18.37 6.57 -32.67
C VAL A 488 17.70 7.47 -33.71
N ASP A 489 17.95 7.17 -34.97
CA ASP A 489 17.31 7.79 -36.13
C ASP A 489 16.42 6.73 -36.78
N PHE A 490 15.09 6.94 -36.70
CA PHE A 490 14.08 6.02 -37.24
C PHE A 490 13.88 6.14 -38.76
N GLY A 491 14.56 7.10 -39.42
CA GLY A 491 14.55 7.26 -40.87
C GLY A 491 13.16 7.57 -41.42
N GLN A 492 12.57 6.63 -42.15
CA GLN A 492 11.25 6.79 -42.79
C GLN A 492 10.07 6.40 -41.88
N MET A 493 10.35 5.73 -40.76
CA MET A 493 9.32 5.31 -39.81
C MET A 493 8.87 6.51 -38.97
N GLN A 494 7.61 6.91 -39.10
CA GLN A 494 7.06 8.09 -38.42
C GLN A 494 6.68 7.74 -36.99
N VAL A 495 7.67 7.72 -36.10
CA VAL A 495 7.50 7.45 -34.66
C VAL A 495 6.78 8.61 -33.96
N TYR A 496 5.87 8.28 -33.05
CA TYR A 496 5.20 9.19 -32.13
C TYR A 496 4.92 8.49 -30.79
N ASP A 497 4.61 9.25 -29.74
CA ASP A 497 4.43 8.76 -28.37
C ASP A 497 5.58 7.83 -27.90
N GLN A 498 6.83 8.20 -28.22
CA GLN A 498 8.02 7.40 -27.89
C GLN A 498 8.36 7.48 -26.40
N GLU A 499 8.66 6.33 -25.81
CA GLU A 499 9.23 6.19 -24.48
C GLU A 499 10.54 5.37 -24.52
N PRO A 500 11.61 5.78 -23.81
CA PRO A 500 11.77 7.08 -23.15
C PRO A 500 11.87 8.24 -24.16
N LEU A 501 11.54 9.45 -23.69
CA LEU A 501 11.68 10.70 -24.45
C LEU A 501 13.13 10.95 -24.90
N SER A 502 14.08 10.86 -23.97
CA SER A 502 15.53 10.86 -24.23
C SER A 502 16.12 9.46 -24.01
N VAL A 503 17.08 9.06 -24.83
CA VAL A 503 17.64 7.70 -24.78
C VAL A 503 18.88 7.65 -23.86
N PRO A 504 18.88 6.86 -22.78
CA PRO A 504 20.02 6.74 -21.87
C PRO A 504 21.13 5.85 -22.45
N ASP A 505 22.25 5.77 -21.74
CA ASP A 505 23.35 4.88 -22.10
C ASP A 505 23.00 3.40 -21.85
N VAL A 506 23.59 2.51 -22.66
CA VAL A 506 23.54 1.05 -22.45
C VAL A 506 24.61 0.67 -21.42
N LEU A 507 24.22 -0.05 -20.37
CA LEU A 507 25.12 -0.62 -19.36
C LEU A 507 25.08 -2.15 -19.41
N ALA A 508 26.11 -2.80 -18.89
CA ALA A 508 26.19 -4.27 -18.83
C ALA A 508 24.97 -4.93 -18.14
N GLU A 509 24.43 -4.28 -17.11
CA GLU A 509 23.25 -4.72 -16.35
C GLU A 509 21.96 -3.97 -16.76
N ARG A 510 22.02 -3.05 -17.75
CA ARG A 510 20.85 -2.30 -18.23
C ARG A 510 20.83 -2.17 -19.75
N PRO A 511 20.00 -2.95 -20.46
CA PRO A 511 19.73 -2.72 -21.87
C PRO A 511 18.91 -1.45 -22.09
N VAL A 512 19.04 -0.87 -23.28
CA VAL A 512 18.17 0.22 -23.72
C VAL A 512 16.94 -0.37 -24.42
N VAL A 513 15.76 0.07 -23.98
CA VAL A 513 14.45 -0.39 -24.42
C VAL A 513 13.68 0.87 -24.84
N ILE A 514 13.37 1.00 -26.14
CA ILE A 514 12.65 2.13 -26.71
C ILE A 514 11.40 1.60 -27.39
N PHE A 515 10.24 2.11 -27.02
CA PHE A 515 8.96 1.68 -27.58
C PHE A 515 8.05 2.89 -27.80
N GLY A 516 6.98 2.69 -28.53
CA GLY A 516 6.11 3.79 -28.93
C GLY A 516 5.16 3.36 -30.04
N LYS A 517 4.57 4.36 -30.68
CA LYS A 517 3.69 4.18 -31.83
C LYS A 517 4.34 4.67 -33.10
N TYR A 518 3.84 4.23 -34.26
CA TYR A 518 4.32 4.71 -35.54
C TYR A 518 3.26 4.75 -36.63
N LYS A 519 3.55 5.53 -37.68
CA LYS A 519 2.76 5.60 -38.92
C LYS A 519 3.64 5.29 -40.14
N GLY A 520 3.00 4.95 -41.25
CA GLY A 520 3.65 4.58 -42.51
C GLY A 520 4.04 3.10 -42.59
N ASN A 521 4.96 2.80 -43.51
CA ASN A 521 5.45 1.46 -43.80
C ASN A 521 6.77 1.18 -43.06
N THR A 522 7.10 -0.10 -42.90
CA THR A 522 8.39 -0.60 -42.39
C THR A 522 9.45 -0.71 -43.50
N ASP A 523 9.46 0.23 -44.44
CA ASP A 523 10.47 0.34 -45.48
C ASP A 523 11.65 1.22 -45.00
N GLY A 524 12.89 0.82 -45.32
CA GLY A 524 14.11 1.56 -44.96
C GLY A 524 14.88 0.99 -43.77
N THR A 525 15.55 1.86 -43.00
CA THR A 525 16.47 1.48 -41.92
C THR A 525 16.40 2.39 -40.71
N VAL A 526 16.41 1.81 -39.51
CA VAL A 526 16.68 2.52 -38.24
C VAL A 526 18.18 2.52 -37.99
N LYS A 527 18.75 3.64 -37.56
CA LYS A 527 20.17 3.80 -37.29
C LYS A 527 20.41 4.12 -35.82
N LEU A 528 21.14 3.23 -35.14
CA LEU A 528 21.63 3.42 -33.77
C LEU A 528 23.08 3.94 -33.84
N THR A 529 23.41 4.96 -33.05
CA THR A 529 24.77 5.52 -32.94
C THR A 529 25.12 5.87 -31.49
N GLY A 530 26.42 5.92 -31.20
CA GLY A 530 26.96 6.32 -29.89
C GLY A 530 28.47 6.09 -29.84
N PHE A 531 29.02 5.99 -28.64
CA PHE A 531 30.45 5.73 -28.40
C PHE A 531 30.65 4.51 -27.50
N THR A 532 31.58 3.64 -27.87
CA THR A 532 32.03 2.50 -27.05
C THR A 532 33.41 2.79 -26.44
N GLY A 533 33.95 1.85 -25.66
CA GLY A 533 35.29 1.93 -25.08
C GLY A 533 36.41 2.39 -26.03
N ALA A 534 37.36 3.11 -25.45
CA ALA A 534 38.38 3.91 -26.14
C ALA A 534 37.82 4.98 -27.12
N ASN A 535 36.67 5.57 -26.78
CA ASN A 535 36.00 6.64 -27.54
C ASN A 535 35.76 6.29 -29.03
N LYS A 536 35.46 5.02 -29.31
CA LYS A 536 35.22 4.54 -30.69
C LYS A 536 33.78 4.85 -31.09
N LYS A 537 33.60 5.53 -32.22
CA LYS A 537 32.28 5.81 -32.80
C LYS A 537 31.61 4.50 -33.25
N TYR A 538 30.44 4.21 -32.67
CA TYR A 538 29.61 3.06 -33.00
C TYR A 538 28.46 3.49 -33.93
N SER A 539 28.18 2.68 -34.94
CA SER A 539 26.96 2.82 -35.75
C SER A 539 26.45 1.46 -36.19
N TYR A 540 25.18 1.20 -35.89
CA TYR A 540 24.45 0.03 -36.34
C TYR A 540 23.26 0.47 -37.21
N LYS A 541 22.94 -0.31 -38.24
CA LYS A 541 21.80 -0.08 -39.13
C LYS A 541 20.90 -1.30 -39.13
N PHE A 542 19.76 -1.18 -38.47
CA PHE A 542 18.69 -2.18 -38.49
C PHE A 542 17.83 -1.94 -39.74
N LYS A 543 17.49 -2.98 -40.51
CA LYS A 543 16.58 -2.84 -41.66
C LYS A 543 15.16 -3.08 -41.17
N LEU A 544 14.24 -2.16 -41.42
CA LEU A 544 12.89 -2.23 -40.87
C LEU A 544 12.13 -3.50 -41.32
N LYS A 545 12.40 -3.99 -42.53
CA LYS A 545 11.90 -5.27 -43.05
C LYS A 545 12.39 -6.54 -42.32
N ASP A 546 13.45 -6.42 -41.51
CA ASP A 546 14.01 -7.52 -40.71
C ASP A 546 13.38 -7.49 -39.28
N ALA A 547 12.45 -6.57 -38.99
CA ALA A 547 11.69 -6.53 -37.74
C ALA A 547 10.74 -7.74 -37.63
N VAL A 548 10.70 -8.38 -36.46
CA VAL A 548 9.76 -9.47 -36.21
C VAL A 548 8.38 -8.87 -35.93
N SER A 549 7.38 -9.31 -36.69
CA SER A 549 6.03 -8.76 -36.68
C SER A 549 4.99 -9.88 -36.63
N GLY A 550 3.87 -9.67 -35.94
CA GLY A 550 2.76 -10.62 -35.86
C GLY A 550 1.93 -10.48 -34.59
N ASP A 551 0.84 -11.24 -34.48
CA ASP A 551 -0.12 -11.17 -33.37
C ASP A 551 0.50 -11.55 -32.01
N GLN A 552 1.56 -12.37 -32.00
CA GLN A 552 2.32 -12.68 -30.79
C GLN A 552 3.00 -11.43 -30.17
N ASN A 553 3.14 -10.34 -30.93
CA ASN A 553 3.62 -9.05 -30.40
C ASN A 553 2.49 -8.16 -29.85
N ALA A 554 1.25 -8.64 -29.72
CA ALA A 554 0.13 -7.85 -29.20
C ALA A 554 0.41 -7.21 -27.82
N ALA A 555 1.28 -7.83 -27.02
CA ALA A 555 1.79 -7.30 -25.75
C ALA A 555 2.35 -5.86 -25.84
N LEU A 556 2.88 -5.45 -27.00
CA LEU A 556 3.49 -4.12 -27.19
C LEU A 556 2.52 -2.96 -26.96
N ARG A 557 1.21 -3.13 -27.24
CA ARG A 557 0.21 -2.08 -26.95
C ARG A 557 0.07 -1.82 -25.44
N TYR A 558 0.18 -2.88 -24.65
CA TYR A 558 0.13 -2.81 -23.18
C TYR A 558 1.42 -2.28 -22.60
N LEU A 559 2.58 -2.63 -23.17
CA LEU A 559 3.88 -2.06 -22.77
C LEU A 559 3.82 -0.53 -22.86
N TRP A 560 3.40 0.00 -24.01
CA TRP A 560 3.24 1.43 -24.22
C TRP A 560 2.18 2.05 -23.29
N ALA A 561 0.96 1.50 -23.27
CA ALA A 561 -0.14 2.10 -22.52
C ALA A 561 0.11 2.12 -21.01
N ARG A 562 0.72 1.04 -20.45
CA ARG A 562 1.04 0.95 -19.02
C ARG A 562 2.16 1.89 -18.62
N ASP A 563 3.20 2.05 -19.44
CA ASP A 563 4.27 3.00 -19.15
C ASP A 563 3.78 4.46 -19.25
N ARG A 564 2.90 4.75 -20.23
CA ARG A 564 2.25 6.06 -20.35
C ARG A 564 1.35 6.38 -19.17
N ILE A 565 0.47 5.46 -18.76
CA ILE A 565 -0.36 5.61 -17.56
C ILE A 565 0.53 5.82 -16.32
N LYS A 566 1.56 4.99 -16.14
CA LYS A 566 2.47 5.08 -14.99
C LYS A 566 3.29 6.39 -14.97
N THR A 567 3.60 6.97 -16.13
CA THR A 567 4.21 8.30 -16.24
C THR A 567 3.21 9.41 -15.89
N LEU A 568 1.93 9.29 -16.27
CA LEU A 568 0.88 10.23 -15.85
C LEU A 568 0.59 10.12 -14.34
N ASP A 569 0.65 8.92 -13.76
CA ASP A 569 0.41 8.72 -12.33
C ASP A 569 1.49 9.36 -11.43
N ASP A 570 2.71 9.61 -11.93
CA ASP A 570 3.75 10.35 -11.19
C ASP A 570 3.33 11.78 -10.80
N TYR A 571 2.38 12.36 -11.54
CA TYR A 571 1.88 13.72 -11.29
C TYR A 571 0.70 13.74 -10.30
N ASN A 572 0.22 12.59 -9.81
CA ASN A 572 -1.01 12.52 -9.01
C ASN A 572 -0.97 13.23 -7.64
N GLN A 573 0.21 13.65 -7.16
CA GLN A 573 0.34 14.49 -5.96
C GLN A 573 0.33 16.00 -6.26
N SER A 574 0.57 16.41 -7.51
CA SER A 574 0.30 17.77 -7.96
C SER A 574 -1.19 17.92 -8.32
N ASP A 575 -1.67 19.18 -8.40
CA ASP A 575 -3.09 19.56 -8.51
C ASP A 575 -3.97 18.69 -9.42
N TYR A 576 -5.28 18.73 -9.13
CA TYR A 576 -6.33 17.93 -9.76
C TYR A 576 -6.53 18.27 -11.24
N ASP A 577 -5.61 17.81 -12.09
CA ASP A 577 -5.60 18.06 -13.53
C ASP A 577 -6.63 17.20 -14.25
N ILE A 578 -7.72 17.85 -14.64
CA ILE A 578 -8.83 17.25 -15.38
C ILE A 578 -8.36 16.64 -16.72
N GLN A 579 -7.36 17.23 -17.39
CA GLN A 579 -6.85 16.70 -18.66
C GLN A 579 -6.07 15.40 -18.44
N ARG A 580 -5.20 15.36 -17.43
CA ARG A 580 -4.50 14.13 -17.02
C ARG A 580 -5.47 13.02 -16.65
N ILE A 581 -6.48 13.32 -15.82
CA ILE A 581 -7.50 12.35 -15.40
C ILE A 581 -8.26 11.80 -16.62
N ALA A 582 -8.64 12.66 -17.56
CA ALA A 582 -9.27 12.25 -18.81
C ALA A 582 -8.34 11.40 -19.69
N GLU A 583 -7.05 11.71 -19.77
CA GLU A 583 -6.07 10.89 -20.51
C GLU A 583 -5.92 9.50 -19.88
N VAL A 584 -5.69 9.41 -18.55
CA VAL A 584 -5.56 8.13 -17.84
C VAL A 584 -6.83 7.29 -17.97
N THR A 585 -8.02 7.89 -17.80
CA THR A 585 -9.31 7.20 -17.96
C THR A 585 -9.47 6.68 -19.39
N ARG A 586 -9.20 7.52 -20.41
CA ARG A 586 -9.27 7.13 -21.83
C ARG A 586 -8.31 6.00 -22.17
N LEU A 587 -7.08 6.03 -21.66
CA LEU A 587 -6.10 4.95 -21.84
C LEU A 587 -6.56 3.66 -21.14
N GLY A 588 -7.07 3.76 -19.91
CA GLY A 588 -7.66 2.63 -19.17
C GLY A 588 -8.78 1.95 -19.96
N LEU A 589 -9.72 2.72 -20.51
CA LEU A 589 -10.80 2.21 -21.35
C LEU A 589 -10.30 1.64 -22.68
N GLN A 590 -9.46 2.38 -23.42
CA GLN A 590 -9.00 2.00 -24.76
C GLN A 590 -8.21 0.69 -24.76
N TYR A 591 -7.38 0.45 -23.73
CA TYR A 591 -6.54 -0.73 -23.63
C TYR A 591 -7.07 -1.79 -22.65
N ASN A 592 -8.25 -1.60 -22.05
CA ASN A 592 -8.80 -2.46 -20.99
C ASN A 592 -7.84 -2.62 -19.80
N LEU A 593 -7.32 -1.51 -19.28
CA LEU A 593 -6.44 -1.48 -18.11
C LEU A 593 -7.17 -0.89 -16.91
N LEU A 594 -6.97 -1.52 -15.75
CA LEU A 594 -7.37 -0.96 -14.45
C LEU A 594 -6.43 0.20 -14.11
N THR A 595 -7.00 1.32 -13.67
CA THR A 595 -6.30 2.55 -13.29
C THR A 595 -6.94 3.14 -12.02
N ALA A 596 -6.45 4.29 -11.54
CA ALA A 596 -7.15 5.02 -10.48
C ALA A 596 -8.62 5.37 -10.81
N TYR A 597 -8.96 5.45 -12.11
CA TYR A 597 -10.23 5.98 -12.64
C TYR A 597 -11.06 4.98 -13.47
N THR A 598 -10.57 3.74 -13.68
CA THR A 598 -11.27 2.67 -14.40
C THR A 598 -11.37 1.41 -13.55
N SER A 599 -12.48 0.67 -13.68
CA SER A 599 -12.72 -0.57 -12.94
C SER A 599 -13.37 -1.62 -13.85
N PHE A 600 -13.20 -2.89 -13.50
CA PHE A 600 -13.81 -4.01 -14.20
C PHE A 600 -15.12 -4.41 -13.52
N VAL A 601 -16.23 -4.35 -14.26
CA VAL A 601 -17.55 -4.82 -13.80
C VAL A 601 -17.97 -6.04 -14.62
N ALA A 602 -18.49 -7.07 -13.96
CA ALA A 602 -19.09 -8.22 -14.62
C ALA A 602 -20.51 -8.44 -14.08
N VAL A 603 -21.50 -8.39 -14.97
CA VAL A 603 -22.91 -8.58 -14.65
C VAL A 603 -23.37 -9.88 -15.32
N ASP A 604 -24.04 -10.74 -14.56
CA ASP A 604 -24.73 -11.93 -15.07
C ASP A 604 -26.08 -11.49 -15.68
N GLU A 605 -26.41 -12.02 -16.85
CA GLU A 605 -27.63 -11.65 -17.56
C GLU A 605 -28.87 -12.41 -17.03
N GLU A 606 -28.68 -13.45 -16.21
CA GLU A 606 -29.76 -14.25 -15.60
C GLU A 606 -30.22 -13.73 -14.22
N ILE A 607 -31.54 -13.66 -14.03
CA ILE A 607 -32.18 -13.32 -12.74
C ILE A 607 -32.07 -14.51 -11.79
N ALA A 608 -31.61 -14.24 -10.57
CA ALA A 608 -30.95 -15.25 -9.73
C ALA A 608 -31.85 -16.09 -8.82
N VAL A 609 -33.08 -15.66 -8.56
CA VAL A 609 -33.92 -16.22 -7.49
C VAL A 609 -35.34 -16.53 -7.99
N LYS A 610 -35.63 -17.83 -8.07
CA LYS A 610 -36.95 -18.37 -7.74
C LYS A 610 -36.78 -19.27 -6.52
N ASP A 611 -37.76 -19.22 -5.62
CA ASP A 611 -37.98 -20.18 -4.54
C ASP A 611 -36.86 -20.35 -3.49
N GLY A 612 -36.48 -19.24 -2.83
CA GLY A 612 -36.24 -19.20 -1.38
C GLY A 612 -35.06 -19.97 -0.73
N GLU A 613 -34.34 -20.82 -1.45
CA GLU A 613 -33.21 -21.58 -0.89
C GLU A 613 -31.97 -20.71 -0.69
N LYS A 614 -31.35 -20.82 0.50
CA LYS A 614 -30.11 -20.10 0.84
C LYS A 614 -28.90 -20.97 0.51
N ALA A 615 -27.95 -20.42 -0.26
CA ALA A 615 -26.71 -21.09 -0.58
C ALA A 615 -25.89 -21.37 0.69
N VAL A 616 -25.21 -22.53 0.71
CA VAL A 616 -24.34 -22.92 1.83
C VAL A 616 -22.88 -22.84 1.36
N PRO A 617 -21.99 -22.21 2.14
CA PRO A 617 -20.57 -22.12 1.84
C PRO A 617 -19.94 -23.54 1.65
N VAL A 618 -19.31 -23.83 0.49
CA VAL A 618 -18.51 -25.02 0.02
C VAL A 618 -16.96 -24.95 0.28
N LYS A 619 -16.13 -26.01 0.36
CA LYS A 619 -14.65 -25.90 0.51
C LYS A 619 -13.92 -26.47 -0.71
N GLN A 620 -12.61 -26.20 -0.81
CA GLN A 620 -11.79 -26.73 -1.90
C GLN A 620 -10.37 -27.13 -1.50
N PRO A 621 -9.88 -28.30 -1.95
CA PRO A 621 -8.48 -28.69 -1.83
C PRO A 621 -7.56 -28.03 -2.86
N LEU A 622 -6.30 -27.78 -2.48
CA LEU A 622 -5.22 -27.31 -3.35
C LEU A 622 -4.07 -28.34 -3.44
N PRO A 623 -3.39 -28.47 -4.59
CA PRO A 623 -2.23 -29.36 -4.72
C PRO A 623 -1.05 -28.88 -3.86
N MET A 624 -0.35 -29.81 -3.20
CA MET A 624 0.86 -29.50 -2.44
C MET A 624 2.04 -29.17 -3.39
N PRO A 625 2.84 -28.11 -3.12
CA PRO A 625 4.05 -27.84 -3.90
C PRO A 625 5.09 -28.95 -3.80
N GLU A 626 5.79 -29.25 -4.90
CA GLU A 626 6.83 -30.28 -4.89
C GLU A 626 7.95 -29.95 -3.89
N GLY A 627 8.43 -30.98 -3.19
CA GLY A 627 9.52 -30.86 -2.20
C GLY A 627 9.07 -30.36 -0.82
N VAL A 628 7.83 -29.93 -0.67
CA VAL A 628 7.22 -29.61 0.63
C VAL A 628 6.80 -30.92 1.30
N SER A 629 7.16 -31.09 2.58
CA SER A 629 6.74 -32.23 3.40
C SER A 629 5.44 -31.95 4.14
N ASP A 630 4.67 -32.98 4.47
CA ASP A 630 3.45 -32.86 5.30
C ASP A 630 3.68 -32.08 6.62
N TYR A 631 4.89 -32.14 7.21
CA TYR A 631 5.27 -31.37 8.41
C TYR A 631 5.19 -29.84 8.26
N ALA A 632 5.09 -29.31 7.04
CA ALA A 632 4.89 -27.89 6.78
C ALA A 632 3.46 -27.41 7.10
N VAL A 633 2.51 -28.33 7.29
CA VAL A 633 1.13 -28.04 7.67
C VAL A 633 0.83 -28.70 9.01
N GLY A 634 0.38 -27.91 9.99
CA GLY A 634 0.36 -28.33 11.40
C GLY A 634 -0.55 -29.54 11.67
N PHE A 635 0.01 -30.61 12.25
CA PHE A 635 -0.72 -31.84 12.58
C PHE A 635 -1.31 -31.80 14.00
N SER A 636 -2.54 -32.29 14.18
CA SER A 636 -3.17 -32.48 15.49
C SER A 636 -3.69 -33.92 15.61
N PRO A 637 -3.23 -34.74 16.59
CA PRO A 637 -3.56 -36.16 16.66
C PRO A 637 -4.93 -36.41 17.32
N GLY A 638 -5.89 -36.89 16.53
CA GLY A 638 -7.20 -37.32 17.03
C GLY A 638 -7.14 -38.65 17.79
N PHE A 639 -7.46 -38.64 19.08
CA PHE A 639 -7.64 -39.86 19.88
C PHE A 639 -9.01 -40.49 19.61
N SER A 640 -9.01 -41.71 19.04
CA SER A 640 -10.18 -42.60 19.08
C SER A 640 -10.16 -43.45 20.34
N GLY A 641 -11.21 -43.38 21.16
CA GLY A 641 -11.29 -44.10 22.42
C GLY A 641 -11.71 -45.57 22.27
N VAL A 642 -11.10 -46.45 23.06
CA VAL A 642 -11.65 -47.76 23.41
C VAL A 642 -11.56 -47.91 24.93
N ALA A 643 -12.67 -48.29 25.56
CA ALA A 643 -12.78 -48.37 27.01
C ALA A 643 -12.27 -49.71 27.57
N PHE A 644 -11.75 -49.70 28.79
CA PHE A 644 -12.07 -50.73 29.80
C PHE A 644 -11.85 -50.20 31.22
N ALA A 645 -12.63 -50.71 32.17
CA ALA A 645 -12.66 -50.24 33.55
C ALA A 645 -11.84 -51.12 34.52
N GLY A 646 -11.41 -50.53 35.63
CA GLY A 646 -11.20 -51.27 36.89
C GLY A 646 -9.79 -51.26 37.51
N ALA A 647 -9.78 -51.46 38.83
CA ALA A 647 -8.64 -51.86 39.68
C ALA A 647 -7.48 -50.87 39.94
N SER A 648 -7.73 -49.96 40.89
CA SER A 648 -6.96 -49.79 42.14
C SER A 648 -5.44 -50.08 42.23
N ARG A 649 -4.72 -49.11 42.82
CA ARG A 649 -3.46 -49.26 43.59
C ARG A 649 -2.27 -49.96 42.90
N HIS A 650 -1.41 -49.17 42.25
CA HIS A 650 0.02 -49.03 42.60
C HIS A 650 0.73 -48.20 41.52
N LEU A 651 1.32 -47.06 41.89
CA LEU A 651 2.55 -46.44 41.33
C LEU A 651 2.74 -45.00 41.87
N PHE A 652 3.02 -44.90 43.17
CA PHE A 652 3.56 -43.67 43.76
C PHE A 652 4.66 -44.02 44.77
N LYS A 653 5.83 -44.39 44.23
CA LYS A 653 7.11 -44.46 44.95
C LYS A 653 8.23 -44.56 43.92
N GLY A 654 9.19 -43.63 43.99
CA GLY A 654 10.47 -43.75 43.28
C GLY A 654 10.76 -42.68 42.23
N LEU A 655 10.94 -41.42 42.64
CA LEU A 655 11.94 -40.52 42.04
C LEU A 655 12.29 -39.31 42.94
N PHE A 656 12.52 -39.59 44.22
CA PHE A 656 13.45 -38.83 45.04
C PHE A 656 14.44 -39.79 45.66
N ASN A 657 15.67 -39.85 45.14
CA ASN A 657 16.81 -40.31 45.92
C ASN A 657 18.11 -39.67 45.43
N PHE A 658 18.54 -38.60 46.12
CA PHE A 658 19.90 -38.09 46.02
C PHE A 658 20.81 -38.96 46.89
N SER A 659 21.48 -39.96 46.30
CA SER A 659 22.52 -40.72 47.00
C SER A 659 23.49 -41.42 46.02
N ASN A 660 24.41 -40.64 45.41
CA ASN A 660 25.82 -41.00 45.18
C ASN A 660 26.53 -40.05 44.17
N MET A 661 26.87 -38.83 44.59
CA MET A 661 28.00 -38.07 44.02
C MET A 661 28.70 -37.27 45.12
N LYS A 662 30.03 -37.13 45.00
CA LYS A 662 30.93 -36.69 46.08
C LYS A 662 30.84 -35.17 46.38
N PRO A 663 31.07 -34.74 47.63
CA PRO A 663 30.72 -33.40 48.11
C PRO A 663 31.79 -32.32 47.79
N VAL A 664 32.06 -32.06 46.51
CA VAL A 664 32.97 -30.96 46.09
C VAL A 664 32.39 -30.06 44.98
N HIS A 665 31.43 -30.55 44.17
CA HIS A 665 30.94 -29.81 42.99
C HIS A 665 29.54 -29.19 43.15
N ARG A 666 28.99 -29.10 44.37
CA ARG A 666 27.68 -28.46 44.64
C ARG A 666 27.74 -26.96 44.92
N ILE A 667 28.93 -26.37 45.05
CA ILE A 667 29.09 -24.95 45.48
C ILE A 667 29.15 -23.99 44.28
N SER A 668 29.55 -24.45 43.09
CA SER A 668 29.75 -23.56 41.92
C SER A 668 28.48 -23.21 41.13
N LEU A 669 27.35 -23.91 41.32
CA LEU A 669 26.11 -23.65 40.56
C LEU A 669 25.12 -22.69 41.26
N ILE A 670 25.27 -22.46 42.57
CA ILE A 670 24.39 -21.58 43.36
C ILE A 670 24.95 -20.15 43.42
N ILE A 671 26.26 -19.98 43.24
CA ILE A 671 26.93 -18.66 43.21
C ILE A 671 26.68 -17.91 41.88
N GLY A 672 26.41 -18.62 40.78
CA GLY A 672 26.15 -18.01 39.47
C GLY A 672 24.78 -17.33 39.32
N LEU A 673 23.76 -17.75 40.08
CA LEU A 673 22.38 -17.27 39.89
C LEU A 673 22.00 -16.05 40.76
N ILE A 674 22.81 -15.72 41.77
CA ILE A 674 22.56 -14.59 42.69
C ILE A 674 23.25 -13.30 42.20
N ALA A 675 24.21 -13.41 41.26
CA ALA A 675 24.96 -12.27 40.73
C ALA A 675 24.21 -11.42 39.67
N LEU A 676 23.08 -11.88 39.13
CA LEU A 676 22.34 -11.18 38.07
C LEU A 676 21.16 -10.32 38.59
N VAL A 677 20.84 -10.36 39.88
CA VAL A 677 19.68 -9.67 40.48
C VAL A 677 20.11 -8.41 41.26
N LEU A 678 21.40 -8.05 41.25
CA LEU A 678 21.98 -6.99 42.09
C LEU A 678 22.74 -5.90 41.32
N ILE A 679 22.62 -5.86 39.99
CA ILE A 679 23.15 -4.78 39.14
C ILE A 679 22.05 -4.33 38.17
N ILE A 680 21.20 -3.41 38.64
CA ILE A 680 20.45 -2.33 37.95
C ILE A 680 19.52 -1.75 39.04
N GLY A 681 20.15 -1.13 40.04
CA GLY A 681 19.47 -0.49 41.16
C GLY A 681 20.44 0.49 41.81
N LEU A 682 19.99 1.76 41.93
CA LEU A 682 20.70 2.91 42.49
C LEU A 682 21.77 3.60 41.61
N GLN A 683 21.29 4.48 40.73
CA GLN A 683 21.68 5.90 40.59
C GLN A 683 20.70 6.54 39.57
N VAL A 684 20.13 7.75 39.71
CA VAL A 684 20.40 8.91 40.59
C VAL A 684 19.09 9.44 41.21
N ARG A 685 19.18 10.18 42.32
CA ARG A 685 18.05 10.79 43.05
C ARG A 685 18.22 12.32 43.12
N ASN A 686 17.10 13.04 43.16
CA ASN A 686 16.91 14.48 43.44
C ASN A 686 17.19 15.51 42.33
N SER A 687 16.14 16.23 41.94
CA SER A 687 15.94 17.59 42.45
C SER A 687 14.44 17.89 42.68
N ARG A 688 14.09 18.43 43.86
CA ARG A 688 12.78 19.04 44.14
C ARG A 688 13.02 20.52 44.34
N SER A 689 12.31 21.36 43.59
CA SER A 689 12.11 22.77 43.93
C SER A 689 10.68 22.97 44.43
N LYS A 690 10.48 23.91 45.36
CA LYS A 690 9.17 24.30 45.88
C LYS A 690 8.68 25.54 45.13
N ASN A 691 7.38 25.63 44.89
CA ASN A 691 6.65 26.82 45.34
C ASN A 691 5.15 26.55 45.56
N GLN A 692 4.51 27.44 46.30
CA GLN A 692 3.17 27.27 46.88
C GLN A 692 2.11 28.14 46.19
N ASN A 693 0.84 27.80 46.47
CA ASN A 693 -0.37 28.64 46.40
C ASN A 693 -0.94 28.99 45.01
N ASN A 694 -2.07 28.36 44.68
CA ASN A 694 -3.34 29.09 44.68
C ASN A 694 -4.52 28.15 45.03
N PRO A 695 -5.61 28.63 45.65
CA PRO A 695 -6.68 27.77 46.15
C PRO A 695 -7.75 27.52 45.07
N ALA A 696 -7.82 26.30 44.53
CA ALA A 696 -8.98 25.86 43.76
C ALA A 696 -10.17 25.59 44.70
N VAL A 697 -11.35 26.08 44.31
CA VAL A 697 -12.60 25.97 45.09
C VAL A 697 -13.02 24.50 45.19
N ALA A 698 -13.23 24.02 46.41
CA ALA A 698 -13.72 22.65 46.64
C ALA A 698 -15.24 22.56 46.45
N MET A 699 -15.67 21.62 45.60
CA MET A 699 -17.04 21.07 45.56
C MET A 699 -16.96 19.53 45.54
N PRO A 700 -18.00 18.80 46.00
CA PRO A 700 -17.76 17.62 46.84
C PRO A 700 -18.12 16.27 46.20
N GLY A 701 -17.46 15.20 46.65
CA GLY A 701 -17.88 13.81 46.44
C GLY A 701 -16.75 12.89 45.97
N ALA A 702 -16.40 11.88 46.78
CA ALA A 702 -15.26 11.01 46.50
C ALA A 702 -15.50 10.06 45.30
N THR A 703 -14.77 10.29 44.20
CA THR A 703 -14.72 9.39 43.02
C THR A 703 -13.54 8.40 43.05
N ALA A 704 -12.64 8.52 44.03
CA ALA A 704 -11.32 7.85 44.06
C ALA A 704 -11.31 6.31 44.20
N ASP A 705 -12.48 5.66 44.34
CA ASP A 705 -12.63 4.19 44.46
C ASP A 705 -13.62 3.60 43.42
N ARG A 706 -13.89 4.34 42.34
CA ARG A 706 -14.68 3.88 41.19
C ARG A 706 -13.77 3.46 40.02
N PRO A 707 -14.11 2.39 39.30
CA PRO A 707 -13.26 1.82 38.24
C PRO A 707 -13.33 2.66 36.96
N GLN A 708 -12.29 2.58 36.14
CA GLN A 708 -12.15 3.34 34.90
C GLN A 708 -11.82 2.42 33.72
N ILE A 709 -12.33 2.75 32.54
CA ILE A 709 -12.18 1.97 31.32
C ILE A 709 -12.05 2.89 30.10
N THR A 710 -11.19 2.51 29.15
CA THR A 710 -11.04 3.21 27.86
C THR A 710 -11.34 2.28 26.72
N PHE A 711 -12.17 2.73 25.79
CA PHE A 711 -12.45 2.05 24.53
C PHE A 711 -11.75 2.78 23.38
N VAL A 712 -11.09 2.04 22.51
CA VAL A 712 -10.58 2.53 21.22
C VAL A 712 -11.35 1.84 20.11
N LEU A 713 -12.18 2.61 19.43
CA LEU A 713 -13.40 2.12 18.78
C LEU A 713 -13.30 1.93 17.27
N GLY A 714 -12.13 2.15 16.68
CA GLY A 714 -11.88 1.93 15.26
C GLY A 714 -10.45 1.51 14.97
N GLU A 715 -10.13 1.44 13.68
CA GLU A 715 -8.83 1.04 13.13
C GLU A 715 -8.41 2.03 12.05
N ASP A 716 -7.11 2.15 11.79
CA ASP A 716 -6.61 3.05 10.75
C ASP A 716 -6.97 2.50 9.35
N GLU A 717 -7.73 3.24 8.55
CA GLU A 717 -8.11 2.83 7.19
C GLU A 717 -6.91 2.71 6.24
N THR A 718 -5.81 3.40 6.53
CA THR A 718 -4.55 3.37 5.77
C THR A 718 -3.34 3.40 6.69
N ALA A 719 -2.17 3.01 6.17
CA ALA A 719 -0.92 3.13 6.93
C ALA A 719 -0.44 4.59 7.12
N GLU A 720 -0.99 5.52 6.33
CA GLU A 720 -0.57 6.92 6.23
C GLU A 720 -1.28 7.84 7.25
N ASN A 721 -2.41 7.42 7.83
CA ASN A 721 -3.12 8.14 8.89
C ASN A 721 -3.22 7.28 10.18
N PRO A 722 -2.19 7.25 11.04
CA PRO A 722 -2.10 6.32 12.17
C PRO A 722 -2.86 6.80 13.43
N TYR A 723 -4.04 7.40 13.30
CA TYR A 723 -4.78 8.00 14.43
C TYR A 723 -5.04 7.02 15.57
N TYR A 724 -5.65 5.86 15.28
CA TYR A 724 -6.00 4.88 16.30
C TYR A 724 -4.76 4.15 16.84
N ARG A 725 -3.73 3.97 16.01
CA ARG A 725 -2.43 3.41 16.44
C ARG A 725 -1.70 4.34 17.39
N ASN A 726 -1.65 5.64 17.09
CA ASN A 726 -1.06 6.65 17.96
C ASN A 726 -1.87 6.81 19.25
N ALA A 727 -3.21 6.84 19.17
CA ALA A 727 -4.07 6.86 20.36
C ALA A 727 -3.84 5.64 21.26
N MET A 728 -3.69 4.44 20.68
CA MET A 728 -3.37 3.22 21.44
C MET A 728 -1.99 3.28 22.10
N ALA A 729 -0.98 3.83 21.42
CA ALA A 729 0.34 4.03 22.01
C ALA A 729 0.29 5.06 23.15
N TYR A 730 -0.43 6.17 22.97
CA TYR A 730 -0.69 7.14 24.03
C TYR A 730 -1.40 6.52 25.25
N CYS A 731 -2.44 5.71 25.04
CA CYS A 731 -3.13 5.02 26.14
C CYS A 731 -2.24 4.06 26.90
N ARG A 732 -1.36 3.31 26.22
CA ARG A 732 -0.36 2.42 26.86
C ARG A 732 0.74 3.17 27.61
N GLN A 733 1.11 4.36 27.13
CA GLN A 733 2.07 5.23 27.82
C GLN A 733 1.46 5.88 29.07
N ASN A 734 0.14 6.08 29.08
CA ASN A 734 -0.60 6.82 30.11
C ASN A 734 -1.68 5.96 30.79
N GLU A 735 -1.46 4.65 30.98
CA GLU A 735 -2.45 3.71 31.56
C GLU A 735 -3.00 4.17 32.92
N GLY A 736 -2.21 4.89 33.72
CA GLY A 736 -2.65 5.47 34.99
C GLY A 736 -3.63 6.65 34.88
N GLN A 737 -3.69 7.32 33.72
CA GLN A 737 -4.61 8.44 33.43
C GLN A 737 -5.78 8.02 32.52
N MET A 738 -5.53 7.06 31.64
CA MET A 738 -6.52 6.50 30.70
C MET A 738 -7.23 5.26 31.25
N GLY A 739 -7.04 4.93 32.53
CA GLY A 739 -7.67 3.77 33.18
C GLY A 739 -6.98 2.45 32.83
N GLY A 740 -6.83 1.58 33.83
CA GLY A 740 -6.06 0.33 33.71
C GLY A 740 -6.67 -0.78 32.83
N GLN A 741 -7.77 -0.51 32.11
CA GLN A 741 -8.37 -1.43 31.16
C GLN A 741 -8.65 -0.72 29.83
N ILE A 742 -7.94 -1.12 28.78
CA ILE A 742 -8.10 -0.63 27.42
C ILE A 742 -8.78 -1.72 26.56
N VAL A 743 -9.87 -1.36 25.88
CA VAL A 743 -10.70 -2.27 25.10
C VAL A 743 -10.67 -1.87 23.63
N GLN A 744 -10.31 -2.82 22.75
CA GLN A 744 -10.25 -2.62 21.31
C GLN A 744 -11.26 -3.48 20.51
N SER A 745 -12.11 -4.26 21.19
CA SER A 745 -12.99 -5.25 20.55
C SER A 745 -14.36 -4.70 20.13
N CYS A 746 -14.70 -3.47 20.50
CA CYS A 746 -16.00 -2.86 20.19
C CYS A 746 -15.88 -1.96 18.96
N ARG A 747 -16.84 -2.05 18.04
CA ARG A 747 -16.92 -1.24 16.80
C ARG A 747 -18.25 -0.48 16.69
N SER A 748 -19.11 -0.56 17.70
CA SER A 748 -20.40 0.13 17.79
C SER A 748 -20.72 0.54 19.24
N LEU A 749 -21.64 1.50 19.42
CA LEU A 749 -22.08 1.91 20.76
C LEU A 749 -22.79 0.77 21.51
N LEU A 750 -23.52 -0.10 20.80
CA LEU A 750 -24.21 -1.25 21.39
C LEU A 750 -23.22 -2.26 21.97
N GLU A 751 -22.11 -2.54 21.27
CA GLU A 751 -21.05 -3.41 21.79
C GLU A 751 -20.32 -2.81 22.99
N VAL A 752 -20.15 -1.47 23.03
CA VAL A 752 -19.64 -0.79 24.23
C VAL A 752 -20.58 -0.99 25.41
N ARG A 753 -21.89 -0.83 25.19
CA ARG A 753 -22.93 -1.03 26.19
C ARG A 753 -23.00 -2.48 26.69
N ASP A 754 -22.97 -3.47 25.79
CA ASP A 754 -22.87 -4.89 26.14
C ASP A 754 -21.57 -5.22 26.90
N TYR A 755 -20.45 -4.60 26.53
CA TYR A 755 -19.19 -4.78 27.23
C TYR A 755 -19.24 -4.22 28.65
N LEU A 756 -19.76 -3.00 28.83
CA LEU A 756 -19.90 -2.34 30.13
C LEU A 756 -20.79 -3.14 31.09
N GLU A 757 -21.92 -3.67 30.59
CA GLU A 757 -22.83 -4.54 31.33
C GLU A 757 -22.14 -5.86 31.74
N LYS A 758 -21.53 -6.56 30.77
CA LYS A 758 -20.92 -7.88 30.99
C LYS A 758 -19.69 -7.85 31.91
N ASN A 759 -18.94 -6.74 31.91
CA ASN A 759 -17.71 -6.59 32.68
C ASN A 759 -17.87 -5.66 33.89
N ALA A 760 -19.10 -5.34 34.29
CA ALA A 760 -19.36 -4.48 35.42
C ALA A 760 -18.77 -5.05 36.72
N PRO A 761 -17.91 -4.30 37.43
CA PRO A 761 -17.27 -4.78 38.65
C PRO A 761 -18.29 -4.90 39.78
N SER A 762 -18.32 -6.07 40.42
CA SER A 762 -19.26 -6.57 41.44
C SER A 762 -20.14 -5.51 42.14
N GLY A 763 -21.22 -5.09 41.46
CA GLY A 763 -22.25 -4.20 42.01
C GLY A 763 -21.87 -2.72 42.16
N ARG A 764 -20.89 -2.21 41.42
CA ARG A 764 -20.51 -0.78 41.41
C ARG A 764 -20.56 -0.19 39.98
N PRO A 765 -21.19 0.98 39.77
CA PRO A 765 -21.12 1.70 38.49
C PRO A 765 -19.68 2.10 38.13
N TRP A 766 -19.41 2.20 36.83
CA TRP A 766 -18.16 2.74 36.29
C TRP A 766 -17.98 4.21 36.71
N GLY A 767 -16.77 4.59 37.08
CA GLY A 767 -16.43 5.98 37.44
C GLY A 767 -16.17 6.83 36.20
N LYS A 768 -15.29 6.36 35.30
CA LYS A 768 -14.95 7.03 34.05
C LYS A 768 -14.92 6.05 32.89
N VAL A 769 -15.62 6.39 31.81
CA VAL A 769 -15.66 5.64 30.54
C VAL A 769 -15.13 6.55 29.44
N SER A 770 -13.92 6.29 28.95
CA SER A 770 -13.35 7.05 27.83
C SER A 770 -13.67 6.37 26.50
N LEU A 771 -14.18 7.12 25.53
CA LEU A 771 -14.47 6.65 24.17
C LEU A 771 -13.56 7.37 23.17
N ILE A 772 -12.53 6.69 22.66
CA ILE A 772 -11.64 7.21 21.62
C ILE A 772 -12.16 6.76 20.25
N VAL A 773 -12.56 7.74 19.45
CA VAL A 773 -13.26 7.51 18.17
C VAL A 773 -13.03 8.69 17.23
N HIS A 774 -12.75 8.42 15.95
CA HIS A 774 -12.84 9.47 14.93
C HIS A 774 -14.28 9.97 14.87
N GLY A 775 -14.46 11.28 14.92
CA GLY A 775 -15.78 11.91 14.87
C GLY A 775 -15.62 13.42 14.93
N ASN A 776 -16.63 14.16 14.49
CA ASN A 776 -16.61 15.62 14.52
C ASN A 776 -18.02 16.21 14.60
N GLU A 777 -18.10 17.54 14.78
CA GLU A 777 -19.37 18.25 14.97
C GLU A 777 -20.37 18.05 13.83
N TRP A 778 -19.88 17.82 12.60
CA TRP A 778 -20.71 17.66 11.39
C TRP A 778 -21.14 16.22 11.08
N THR A 779 -20.31 15.21 11.36
CA THR A 779 -20.49 13.82 10.86
C THR A 779 -20.72 12.79 11.97
N GLY A 780 -20.94 13.25 13.20
CA GLY A 780 -21.11 12.41 14.38
C GLY A 780 -19.89 11.52 14.65
N LEU A 781 -20.13 10.35 15.22
CA LEU A 781 -19.09 9.35 15.51
C LEU A 781 -18.89 8.41 14.30
N ALA A 782 -17.65 8.03 13.99
CA ALA A 782 -17.33 7.12 12.89
C ALA A 782 -17.81 5.67 13.11
N ILE A 783 -18.24 5.34 14.33
CA ILE A 783 -18.89 4.06 14.64
C ILE A 783 -20.41 4.18 14.56
N PRO A 784 -21.12 3.10 14.20
CA PRO A 784 -22.57 3.06 14.27
C PRO A 784 -23.10 2.86 15.70
N VAL A 785 -24.40 3.12 15.87
CA VAL A 785 -25.10 2.83 17.12
C VAL A 785 -25.17 1.32 17.37
N ALA A 786 -25.42 0.52 16.33
CA ALA A 786 -25.43 -0.94 16.35
C ALA A 786 -24.57 -1.51 15.19
N PRO A 787 -24.02 -2.74 15.30
CA PRO A 787 -23.14 -3.32 14.28
C PRO A 787 -23.76 -3.33 12.88
N GLY A 788 -22.99 -2.86 11.88
CA GLY A 788 -23.43 -2.79 10.48
C GLY A 788 -24.35 -1.62 10.12
N GLY A 789 -24.71 -0.75 11.08
CA GLY A 789 -25.45 0.48 10.81
C GLY A 789 -24.61 1.62 10.19
N PRO A 790 -25.23 2.76 9.86
CA PRO A 790 -24.54 4.00 9.50
C PRO A 790 -23.89 4.67 10.73
N ARG A 791 -22.99 5.63 10.49
CA ARG A 791 -22.32 6.45 11.52
C ARG A 791 -23.32 6.99 12.55
N ALA A 792 -22.98 6.97 13.83
CA ALA A 792 -23.85 7.49 14.88
C ALA A 792 -23.87 9.02 14.86
N THR A 793 -24.87 9.60 14.21
CA THR A 793 -25.27 11.00 14.40
C THR A 793 -26.38 11.09 15.45
N GLU A 794 -26.88 12.29 15.72
CA GLU A 794 -28.03 12.46 16.61
C GLU A 794 -29.27 11.70 16.13
N MET A 795 -29.49 11.61 14.81
CA MET A 795 -30.65 10.94 14.22
C MET A 795 -30.65 9.44 14.51
N GLU A 796 -29.55 8.73 14.23
CA GLU A 796 -29.43 7.30 14.51
C GLU A 796 -29.55 6.99 16.01
N ILE A 797 -28.99 7.86 16.86
CA ILE A 797 -29.06 7.69 18.31
C ILE A 797 -30.51 7.84 18.80
N ASN A 798 -31.22 8.89 18.36
CA ASN A 798 -32.63 9.09 18.70
C ASN A 798 -33.52 7.96 18.13
N GLN A 799 -33.29 7.52 16.89
CA GLN A 799 -34.03 6.42 16.26
C GLN A 799 -33.81 5.08 17.00
N ALA A 800 -32.58 4.79 17.45
CA ALA A 800 -32.28 3.56 18.19
C ALA A 800 -32.94 3.54 19.59
N MET A 801 -33.13 4.70 20.22
CA MET A 801 -33.91 4.83 21.45
C MET A 801 -35.41 4.66 21.19
N GLN A 802 -35.96 5.31 20.18
CA GLN A 802 -37.40 5.23 19.82
C GLN A 802 -37.81 3.79 19.47
N SER A 803 -37.05 3.15 18.58
CA SER A 803 -37.27 1.76 18.14
C SER A 803 -36.89 0.69 19.18
N LYS A 804 -36.32 1.09 20.32
CA LYS A 804 -35.83 0.22 21.41
C LYS A 804 -34.79 -0.82 20.96
N THR A 805 -34.09 -0.58 19.85
CA THR A 805 -32.99 -1.45 19.37
C THR A 805 -31.73 -1.30 20.20
N PHE A 806 -31.64 -0.26 21.04
CA PHE A 806 -30.60 -0.08 22.04
C PHE A 806 -31.21 -0.24 23.45
N PRO A 807 -30.94 -1.35 24.18
CA PRO A 807 -31.42 -1.52 25.55
C PRO A 807 -30.78 -0.51 26.50
N GLU A 808 -31.57 0.06 27.42
CA GLU A 808 -31.05 0.96 28.45
C GLU A 808 -30.05 0.22 29.37
N LEU A 809 -28.94 0.89 29.73
CA LEU A 809 -28.04 0.43 30.79
C LEU A 809 -28.69 0.68 32.15
N SER A 810 -28.57 -0.29 33.06
CA SER A 810 -29.02 -0.07 34.43
C SER A 810 -28.12 0.92 35.17
N ASP A 811 -28.70 1.63 36.13
CA ASP A 811 -28.05 2.55 37.07
C ASP A 811 -27.05 1.87 38.02
N ARG A 812 -26.84 0.55 37.87
CA ARG A 812 -25.76 -0.23 38.50
C ARG A 812 -24.48 -0.27 37.65
N ILE A 813 -24.55 0.12 36.38
CA ILE A 813 -23.45 0.09 35.42
C ILE A 813 -22.93 1.52 35.16
N VAL A 814 -23.83 2.47 34.94
CA VAL A 814 -23.53 3.90 34.82
C VAL A 814 -24.62 4.71 35.53
N ASP A 815 -24.23 5.68 36.35
CA ASP A 815 -25.14 6.56 37.11
C ASP A 815 -24.76 8.04 36.94
N ARG A 816 -25.46 8.96 37.63
CA ARG A 816 -25.17 10.40 37.63
C ARG A 816 -23.79 10.81 38.17
N HIS A 817 -23.04 9.86 38.72
CA HIS A 817 -21.67 10.03 39.21
C HIS A 817 -20.67 9.27 38.30
N SER A 818 -21.13 8.69 37.20
CA SER A 818 -20.32 8.19 36.08
C SER A 818 -20.06 9.32 35.08
N GLU A 819 -18.82 9.39 34.61
CA GLU A 819 -18.36 10.32 33.58
C GLU A 819 -18.06 9.54 32.29
N VAL A 820 -18.61 9.98 31.15
CA VAL A 820 -18.27 9.44 29.83
C VAL A 820 -17.54 10.53 29.05
N VAL A 821 -16.27 10.31 28.72
CA VAL A 821 -15.44 11.28 27.99
C VAL A 821 -15.24 10.82 26.55
N VAL A 822 -15.77 11.58 25.59
CA VAL A 822 -15.67 11.28 24.15
C VAL A 822 -14.51 12.06 23.55
N TYR A 823 -13.45 11.34 23.19
CA TYR A 823 -12.24 11.85 22.57
C TYR A 823 -12.40 11.87 21.04
N ALA A 824 -13.21 12.81 20.57
CA ALA A 824 -13.50 13.11 19.16
C ALA A 824 -13.19 14.59 18.84
N CYS A 825 -13.06 14.93 17.55
CA CYS A 825 -12.57 16.23 17.10
C CYS A 825 -13.67 17.30 17.08
N GLY A 826 -13.68 18.19 18.07
CA GLY A 826 -14.63 19.32 18.11
C GLY A 826 -16.06 18.96 18.52
N LEU A 827 -16.34 17.69 18.84
CA LEU A 827 -17.68 17.18 19.18
C LEU A 827 -18.35 17.96 20.33
N GLY A 828 -17.57 18.59 21.22
CA GLY A 828 -18.08 19.46 22.28
C GLY A 828 -18.88 20.68 21.79
N ARG A 829 -18.71 21.10 20.53
CA ARG A 829 -19.52 22.16 19.91
C ARG A 829 -20.92 21.69 19.51
N ASN A 830 -21.11 20.38 19.29
CA ASN A 830 -22.42 19.77 19.04
C ASN A 830 -23.01 19.27 20.36
N THR A 831 -23.74 20.12 21.08
CA THR A 831 -24.35 19.72 22.38
C THR A 831 -25.48 18.71 22.21
N ALA A 832 -26.22 18.74 21.10
CA ALA A 832 -27.38 17.88 20.85
C ALA A 832 -27.00 16.39 20.80
N ILE A 833 -25.88 16.03 20.14
CA ILE A 833 -25.39 14.64 20.16
C ILE A 833 -24.91 14.22 21.55
N LEU A 834 -24.34 15.12 22.37
CA LEU A 834 -23.96 14.80 23.76
C LEU A 834 -25.20 14.54 24.64
N HIS A 835 -26.26 15.36 24.51
CA HIS A 835 -27.54 15.12 25.18
C HIS A 835 -28.20 13.81 24.75
N SER A 836 -28.02 13.41 23.48
CA SER A 836 -28.55 12.16 22.94
C SER A 836 -27.73 10.95 23.39
N LEU A 837 -26.40 11.06 23.48
CA LEU A 837 -25.54 10.04 24.11
C LEU A 837 -25.83 9.87 25.61
N ALA A 838 -26.12 10.94 26.33
CA ALA A 838 -26.51 10.89 27.75
C ALA A 838 -27.80 10.09 27.95
N ARG A 839 -28.79 10.29 27.06
CA ARG A 839 -30.04 9.53 27.03
C ARG A 839 -29.81 8.06 26.63
N LEU A 840 -29.02 7.81 25.59
CA LEU A 840 -28.73 6.46 25.09
C LEU A 840 -28.04 5.58 26.14
N LEU A 841 -27.10 6.15 26.90
CA LEU A 841 -26.31 5.43 27.90
C LEU A 841 -26.93 5.43 29.31
N GLY A 842 -27.87 6.31 29.62
CA GLY A 842 -28.42 6.48 30.97
C GLY A 842 -29.95 6.46 31.09
N GLY A 843 -30.66 6.19 29.99
CA GLY A 843 -32.12 6.15 29.94
C GLY A 843 -32.80 7.52 30.08
N ALA A 844 -34.12 7.49 30.24
CA ALA A 844 -34.96 8.69 30.30
C ALA A 844 -34.84 9.50 31.60
N ASP A 845 -34.34 8.93 32.70
CA ASP A 845 -34.46 9.49 34.06
C ASP A 845 -33.28 10.37 34.51
N ALA A 846 -33.40 11.01 35.68
CA ALA A 846 -32.40 11.91 36.26
C ALA A 846 -31.12 11.23 36.81
N GLN A 847 -30.84 9.98 36.41
CA GLN A 847 -29.65 9.21 36.80
C GLN A 847 -28.63 9.04 35.66
N ARG A 848 -28.80 9.77 34.54
CA ARG A 848 -27.87 9.71 33.38
C ARG A 848 -26.42 10.06 33.76
N PRO A 849 -25.42 9.47 33.09
CA PRO A 849 -24.03 9.87 33.25
C PRO A 849 -23.77 11.29 32.72
N VAL A 850 -22.71 11.93 33.21
CA VAL A 850 -22.20 13.20 32.67
C VAL A 850 -21.42 12.89 31.39
N ILE A 851 -21.84 13.44 30.25
CA ILE A 851 -21.11 13.29 28.99
C ILE A 851 -20.20 14.51 28.80
N ARG A 852 -18.93 14.26 28.47
CA ARG A 852 -17.94 15.30 28.15
C ARG A 852 -17.33 15.09 26.78
N ALA A 853 -17.11 16.17 26.03
CA ALA A 853 -16.32 16.14 24.79
C ALA A 853 -15.56 17.47 24.59
N SER A 854 -14.45 17.40 23.87
CA SER A 854 -13.63 18.60 23.57
C SER A 854 -14.30 19.48 22.51
N LYS A 855 -14.31 20.80 22.73
CA LYS A 855 -14.67 21.79 21.69
C LYS A 855 -13.57 22.00 20.64
N TYR A 856 -12.41 21.37 20.83
CA TYR A 856 -11.22 21.44 19.97
C TYR A 856 -11.00 20.13 19.19
N PHE A 857 -10.22 20.18 18.12
CA PHE A 857 -9.77 18.97 17.42
C PHE A 857 -8.84 18.14 18.33
N ASN A 858 -8.98 16.82 18.32
CA ASN A 858 -8.19 15.91 19.14
C ASN A 858 -7.11 15.25 18.29
N LEU A 859 -5.84 15.45 18.64
CA LEU A 859 -4.68 14.96 17.89
C LEU A 859 -3.87 13.98 18.75
N TYR A 860 -3.30 12.96 18.11
CA TYR A 860 -2.34 12.02 18.72
C TYR A 860 -1.06 11.99 17.89
N GLU A 861 -0.04 12.71 18.34
CA GLU A 861 1.15 13.04 17.56
C GLU A 861 2.43 12.48 18.24
N PRO A 862 3.41 11.94 17.50
CA PRO A 862 4.71 11.63 18.07
C PRO A 862 5.43 12.91 18.54
N VAL A 863 6.13 12.83 19.67
CA VAL A 863 6.89 13.96 20.22
C VAL A 863 8.16 14.18 19.38
N ALA A 864 8.43 15.41 18.96
CA ALA A 864 9.56 15.76 18.09
C ALA A 864 10.93 15.23 18.60
N SER A 865 11.16 15.30 19.91
CA SER A 865 12.40 14.86 20.56
C SER A 865 12.46 13.36 20.89
N ASP A 866 11.33 12.65 20.81
CA ASP A 866 11.23 11.21 21.03
C ASP A 866 10.00 10.66 20.28
N PRO A 867 10.17 10.23 19.02
CA PRO A 867 9.07 9.70 18.21
C PRO A 867 8.43 8.42 18.76
N SER A 868 9.03 7.77 19.76
CA SER A 868 8.43 6.62 20.43
C SER A 868 7.37 7.03 21.47
N THR A 869 7.44 8.26 21.98
CA THR A 869 6.44 8.86 22.86
C THR A 869 5.38 9.58 22.03
N ILE A 870 4.10 9.27 22.29
CA ILE A 870 2.96 9.97 21.70
C ILE A 870 2.44 11.01 22.70
N ARG A 871 2.10 12.19 22.20
CA ARG A 871 1.40 13.25 22.91
C ARG A 871 -0.02 13.35 22.37
N GLN A 872 -1.00 13.39 23.27
CA GLN A 872 -2.32 13.89 22.96
C GLN A 872 -2.29 15.43 23.03
N SER A 873 -2.80 16.09 22.00
CA SER A 873 -2.89 17.54 21.89
C SER A 873 -4.29 17.95 21.43
N SER A 874 -4.73 19.14 21.86
CA SER A 874 -5.91 19.80 21.33
C SER A 874 -5.49 20.79 20.24
N ALA A 875 -6.29 20.98 19.20
CA ALA A 875 -6.09 22.03 18.21
C ALA A 875 -7.32 22.92 18.08
N ASP A 876 -7.08 24.23 18.11
CA ASP A 876 -8.09 25.21 17.69
C ASP A 876 -8.33 25.13 16.19
N TYR A 877 -9.52 25.52 15.77
CA TYR A 877 -9.88 25.46 14.36
C TYR A 877 -10.95 26.45 13.94
N TRP A 878 -10.73 26.98 12.74
CA TRP A 878 -11.57 27.89 11.99
C TRP A 878 -11.85 27.27 10.63
N TYR A 879 -13.00 27.56 10.03
CA TYR A 879 -13.37 26.98 8.76
C TYR A 879 -14.27 27.85 7.92
N VAL A 880 -14.17 27.65 6.60
CA VAL A 880 -15.07 28.20 5.59
C VAL A 880 -15.61 27.06 4.75
N TYR A 881 -16.82 27.20 4.21
CA TYR A 881 -17.44 26.19 3.35
C TYR A 881 -17.24 26.50 1.87
N TYR A 882 -17.32 25.45 1.04
CA TYR A 882 -17.48 25.56 -0.40
C TYR A 882 -18.15 24.30 -0.99
N PRO A 883 -18.80 24.41 -2.17
CA PRO A 883 -19.46 23.26 -2.78
C PRO A 883 -18.46 22.17 -3.16
N SER A 884 -18.74 20.94 -2.73
CA SER A 884 -17.82 19.80 -2.90
C SER A 884 -17.43 19.62 -4.37
N GLY A 885 -16.13 19.55 -4.65
CA GLY A 885 -15.57 19.47 -6.01
C GLY A 885 -15.31 20.83 -6.68
N LYS A 886 -15.60 21.96 -6.03
CA LYS A 886 -15.30 23.32 -6.52
C LYS A 886 -14.55 24.12 -5.45
N ARG A 887 -13.26 23.82 -5.25
CA ARG A 887 -12.41 24.59 -4.31
C ARG A 887 -12.29 26.04 -4.83
N PRO A 888 -12.58 27.06 -4.02
CA PRO A 888 -12.32 28.46 -4.35
C PRO A 888 -10.82 28.73 -4.57
N GLY A 889 -10.51 29.79 -5.32
CA GLY A 889 -9.12 30.23 -5.52
C GLY A 889 -8.46 30.67 -4.22
N LYS A 890 -7.11 30.76 -4.18
CA LYS A 890 -6.35 31.22 -3.00
C LYS A 890 -6.87 32.56 -2.48
N GLU A 891 -7.03 33.54 -3.38
CA GLU A 891 -7.51 34.89 -3.07
C GLU A 891 -8.93 34.89 -2.49
N GLU A 892 -9.82 34.01 -2.98
CA GLU A 892 -11.19 33.90 -2.48
C GLU A 892 -11.22 33.23 -1.10
N LEU A 893 -10.42 32.18 -0.86
CA LEU A 893 -10.26 31.58 0.47
C LEU A 893 -9.66 32.58 1.46
N LEU A 894 -8.61 33.30 1.07
CA LEU A 894 -7.97 34.31 1.91
C LEU A 894 -8.99 35.38 2.35
N ALA A 895 -9.69 35.99 1.39
CA ALA A 895 -10.71 36.97 1.69
C ALA A 895 -11.86 36.40 2.55
N ARG A 896 -12.26 35.14 2.37
CA ARG A 896 -13.27 34.49 3.23
C ARG A 896 -12.78 34.35 4.68
N PHE A 897 -11.56 33.85 4.89
CA PHE A 897 -10.99 33.70 6.23
C PHE A 897 -10.74 35.05 6.91
N GLU A 898 -10.18 36.04 6.21
CA GLU A 898 -9.97 37.39 6.75
C GLU A 898 -11.28 38.09 7.12
N ASN A 899 -12.34 37.94 6.33
CA ASN A 899 -13.65 38.54 6.63
C ASN A 899 -14.41 37.80 7.74
N GLN A 900 -14.29 36.47 7.83
CA GLN A 900 -15.02 35.66 8.81
C GLN A 900 -14.30 35.59 10.17
N PHE A 901 -12.98 35.74 10.19
CA PHE A 901 -12.13 35.64 11.39
C PHE A 901 -11.12 36.82 11.46
N PRO A 902 -11.59 38.09 11.47
CA PRO A 902 -10.73 39.27 11.39
C PRO A 902 -9.87 39.53 12.63
N ASP A 903 -10.26 38.97 13.78
CA ASP A 903 -9.60 39.17 15.08
C ASP A 903 -8.49 38.13 15.36
N GLU A 904 -8.26 37.17 14.46
CA GLU A 904 -7.29 36.08 14.65
C GLU A 904 -5.89 36.45 14.19
N ASP A 905 -4.92 36.35 15.10
CA ASP A 905 -3.49 36.54 14.82
C ASP A 905 -2.91 35.29 14.12
N LEU A 906 -3.18 35.20 12.81
CA LEU A 906 -2.70 34.18 11.89
C LEU A 906 -2.33 34.78 10.54
N ASP A 907 -1.18 34.38 10.00
CA ASP A 907 -0.83 34.61 8.60
C ASP A 907 -1.66 33.66 7.71
N TRP A 908 -2.88 34.10 7.37
CA TRP A 908 -3.79 33.34 6.52
C TRP A 908 -3.17 33.05 5.14
N GLU A 909 -2.29 33.91 4.62
CA GLU A 909 -1.68 33.70 3.31
C GLU A 909 -0.67 32.54 3.31
N ASP A 910 0.18 32.43 4.34
CA ASP A 910 1.11 31.30 4.57
C ASP A 910 0.36 30.03 5.00
N VAL A 911 -0.68 30.15 5.83
CA VAL A 911 -1.41 28.98 6.35
C VAL A 911 -2.24 28.27 5.28
N LEU A 912 -2.96 29.00 4.42
CA LEU A 912 -3.91 28.40 3.45
C LEU A 912 -3.25 27.57 2.32
N LEU A 913 -1.92 27.59 2.25
CA LEU A 913 -1.09 26.76 1.36
C LEU A 913 -0.56 25.48 2.03
N ARG A 914 -0.62 25.37 3.36
CA ARG A 914 0.02 24.30 4.14
C ARG A 914 -0.98 23.24 4.57
N PHE A 915 -0.96 22.05 3.97
CA PHE A 915 -1.77 20.89 4.40
C PHE A 915 -1.05 19.96 5.39
N ASN A 916 0.27 20.12 5.55
CA ASN A 916 1.09 19.39 6.51
C ASN A 916 1.81 20.40 7.41
N PRO A 917 1.90 20.16 8.74
CA PRO A 917 2.68 21.02 9.63
C PRO A 917 4.17 20.90 9.35
N ARG A 918 4.92 22.02 9.38
CA ARG A 918 6.37 22.04 9.16
C ARG A 918 7.16 21.48 10.36
N TRP A 919 6.58 21.56 11.55
CA TRP A 919 7.08 20.99 12.80
C TRP A 919 5.90 20.71 13.75
N PRO A 920 6.03 19.83 14.75
CA PRO A 920 4.94 19.56 15.69
C PRO A 920 4.50 20.82 16.43
N GLY A 921 3.23 21.20 16.26
CA GLY A 921 2.67 22.45 16.76
C GLY A 921 2.48 23.56 15.72
N ASP A 922 2.94 23.40 14.48
CA ASP A 922 2.67 24.34 13.39
C ASP A 922 1.20 24.27 12.92
N THR A 923 0.67 25.40 12.44
CA THR A 923 -0.70 25.51 11.92
C THR A 923 -0.81 24.85 10.54
N TYR A 924 -1.89 24.15 10.22
CA TYR A 924 -2.08 23.51 8.90
C TYR A 924 -3.55 23.35 8.52
N CYS A 925 -3.80 23.16 7.22
CA CYS A 925 -5.12 22.99 6.63
C CYS A 925 -5.59 21.54 6.65
N TYR A 926 -6.87 21.35 6.95
CA TYR A 926 -7.57 20.07 6.94
C TYR A 926 -8.91 20.23 6.18
N ARG A 927 -9.51 19.14 5.72
CA ARG A 927 -10.77 19.19 4.96
C ARG A 927 -11.73 18.11 5.40
N VAL A 928 -12.99 18.47 5.61
CA VAL A 928 -14.06 17.54 5.98
C VAL A 928 -15.21 17.65 4.97
N PRO A 929 -15.58 16.57 4.27
CA PRO A 929 -16.83 16.54 3.53
C PRO A 929 -18.00 16.49 4.52
N VAL A 930 -18.94 17.42 4.37
CA VAL A 930 -20.14 17.54 5.19
C VAL A 930 -21.34 17.11 4.34
N PRO A 931 -21.90 15.91 4.56
CA PRO A 931 -23.15 15.50 3.95
C PRO A 931 -24.32 16.18 4.65
N ILE A 932 -25.33 16.58 3.88
CA ILE A 932 -26.58 17.19 4.36
C ILE A 932 -27.71 16.35 3.78
N GLN A 933 -28.70 16.00 4.59
CA GLN A 933 -29.91 15.31 4.12
C GLN A 933 -31.14 15.96 4.74
N TRP A 934 -32.07 16.38 3.89
CA TRP A 934 -33.35 16.97 4.30
C TRP A 934 -34.50 16.18 3.71
N THR A 935 -35.45 15.73 4.53
CA THR A 935 -36.57 14.89 4.07
C THR A 935 -37.90 15.56 4.40
N VAL A 936 -38.73 15.78 3.39
CA VAL A 936 -40.08 16.36 3.52
C VAL A 936 -41.11 15.33 3.09
N VAL A 937 -42.03 14.99 4.00
CA VAL A 937 -43.07 13.97 3.80
C VAL A 937 -44.38 14.63 3.42
N TYR A 938 -45.03 14.16 2.36
CA TYR A 938 -46.27 14.73 1.83
C TYR A 938 -47.46 13.82 2.11
N ARG A 939 -48.43 14.31 2.89
CA ARG A 939 -49.64 13.55 3.25
C ARG A 939 -50.67 13.42 2.13
N GLN A 940 -50.53 14.17 1.03
CA GLN A 940 -51.31 13.96 -0.18
C GLN A 940 -50.38 13.91 -1.40
N PRO A 941 -50.53 12.93 -2.31
CA PRO A 941 -49.72 12.86 -3.53
C PRO A 941 -49.88 14.07 -4.47
N ALA A 942 -50.95 14.85 -4.33
CA ALA A 942 -51.18 16.08 -5.10
C ALA A 942 -50.27 17.24 -4.68
N ASP A 943 -49.76 17.23 -3.44
CA ASP A 943 -48.89 18.28 -2.91
C ASP A 943 -47.41 18.08 -3.30
N LEU A 944 -47.08 17.00 -4.04
CA LEU A 944 -45.70 16.68 -4.40
C LEU A 944 -45.13 17.67 -5.44
N PRO A 945 -44.02 18.38 -5.15
CA PRO A 945 -43.45 19.36 -6.06
C PRO A 945 -42.75 18.70 -7.25
N ASP A 946 -42.81 19.32 -8.44
CA ASP A 946 -42.06 18.88 -9.62
C ASP A 946 -40.66 19.52 -9.68
N LEU A 947 -39.66 18.81 -9.14
CA LEU A 947 -38.28 19.29 -8.98
C LEU A 947 -37.38 18.97 -10.17
N LYS A 948 -37.92 18.87 -11.40
CA LYS A 948 -37.14 18.59 -12.62
C LYS A 948 -36.27 19.74 -13.12
N SER A 949 -36.53 20.98 -12.69
CA SER A 949 -35.77 22.15 -13.12
C SER A 949 -34.95 22.76 -11.97
N PRO A 950 -33.74 23.29 -12.23
CA PRO A 950 -32.94 23.96 -11.20
C PRO A 950 -33.66 25.16 -10.55
N ALA A 951 -34.54 25.83 -11.30
CA ALA A 951 -35.37 26.91 -10.76
C ALA A 951 -36.39 26.38 -9.73
N ALA A 952 -37.13 25.31 -10.06
CA ALA A 952 -38.07 24.69 -9.13
C ALA A 952 -37.37 24.11 -7.89
N GLN A 953 -36.19 23.49 -8.07
CA GLN A 953 -35.33 23.02 -6.98
C GLN A 953 -34.91 24.15 -6.04
N LYS A 954 -34.42 25.28 -6.58
CA LYS A 954 -34.03 26.45 -5.79
C LYS A 954 -35.22 27.07 -5.05
N THR A 955 -36.38 27.20 -5.71
CA THR A 955 -37.60 27.71 -5.07
C THR A 955 -38.10 26.78 -3.95
N TRP A 956 -38.05 25.46 -4.15
CA TRP A 956 -38.45 24.49 -3.13
C TRP A 956 -37.51 24.45 -1.94
N LEU A 957 -36.19 24.49 -2.16
CA LEU A 957 -35.21 24.63 -1.08
C LEU A 957 -35.48 25.91 -0.28
N GLY A 958 -35.66 27.04 -0.98
CA GLY A 958 -35.94 28.33 -0.35
C GLY A 958 -37.28 28.41 0.40
N SER A 959 -38.17 27.42 0.25
CA SER A 959 -39.37 27.30 1.07
C SER A 959 -39.22 26.37 2.29
N GLN A 960 -38.06 25.74 2.48
CA GLN A 960 -37.75 24.92 3.65
C GLN A 960 -37.11 25.80 4.74
N THR A 961 -37.93 26.54 5.48
CA THR A 961 -37.43 27.53 6.47
C THR A 961 -36.48 26.90 7.48
N GLU A 962 -36.85 25.76 8.08
CA GLU A 962 -36.01 25.04 9.06
C GLU A 962 -34.64 24.63 8.49
N LEU A 963 -34.59 24.18 7.23
CA LEU A 963 -33.32 23.87 6.56
C LEU A 963 -32.49 25.14 6.32
N MET A 964 -33.12 26.24 5.93
CA MET A 964 -32.43 27.51 5.70
C MET A 964 -31.89 28.11 6.99
N ASP A 965 -32.63 28.00 8.10
CA ASP A 965 -32.20 28.41 9.42
C ASP A 965 -30.99 27.59 9.89
N VAL A 966 -31.03 26.25 9.76
CA VAL A 966 -29.90 25.37 10.08
C VAL A 966 -28.67 25.65 9.21
N LEU A 967 -28.85 25.86 7.90
CA LEU A 967 -27.74 26.23 7.01
C LEU A 967 -27.14 27.60 7.38
N HIS A 968 -27.97 28.56 7.76
CA HIS A 968 -27.53 29.88 8.21
C HIS A 968 -26.77 29.80 9.55
N GLU A 969 -27.27 29.04 10.53
CA GLU A 969 -26.58 28.77 11.80
C GLU A 969 -25.23 28.06 11.58
N MET A 970 -25.15 27.16 10.60
CA MET A 970 -23.91 26.51 10.19
C MET A 970 -22.95 27.43 9.42
N GLY A 971 -23.39 28.61 8.95
CA GLY A 971 -22.60 29.49 8.08
C GLY A 971 -22.42 28.95 6.66
N VAL A 972 -23.37 28.16 6.16
CA VAL A 972 -23.36 27.52 4.83
C VAL A 972 -24.38 28.21 3.93
N GLU A 973 -23.93 28.85 2.85
CA GLU A 973 -24.88 29.38 1.87
C GLU A 973 -25.53 28.23 1.05
N PRO A 974 -26.84 28.29 0.72
CA PRO A 974 -27.50 27.20 -0.02
C PRO A 974 -26.90 26.89 -1.40
N GLY A 975 -26.18 27.86 -2.00
CA GLY A 975 -25.41 27.68 -3.24
C GLY A 975 -24.06 26.99 -3.07
N GLU A 976 -23.59 26.83 -1.83
CA GLU A 976 -22.34 26.15 -1.45
C GLU A 976 -22.54 24.69 -1.10
N VAL A 977 -23.74 24.17 -1.37
CA VAL A 977 -24.11 22.77 -1.23
C VAL A 977 -24.47 22.22 -2.61
N ASN A 978 -23.84 21.10 -3.00
CA ASN A 978 -24.20 20.42 -4.23
C ASN A 978 -25.41 19.51 -3.98
N TRP A 979 -26.61 19.98 -4.33
CA TRP A 979 -27.89 19.30 -4.05
C TRP A 979 -28.30 18.29 -5.13
N GLN A 980 -28.82 17.16 -4.67
CA GLN A 980 -29.57 16.16 -5.44
C GLN A 980 -30.95 15.98 -4.80
N PHE A 981 -31.96 15.64 -5.61
CA PHE A 981 -33.34 15.52 -5.15
C PHE A 981 -33.93 14.18 -5.58
N HIS A 982 -34.38 13.41 -4.60
CA HIS A 982 -34.93 12.07 -4.78
C HIS A 982 -36.39 12.05 -4.31
N ARG A 983 -37.25 11.36 -5.05
CA ARG A 983 -38.59 10.98 -4.55
C ARG A 983 -38.45 9.60 -3.92
N ARG A 984 -38.75 9.48 -2.63
CA ARG A 984 -38.75 8.22 -1.89
C ARG A 984 -40.14 7.96 -1.29
N GLN A 985 -40.40 6.75 -0.83
CA GLN A 985 -41.50 6.49 0.10
C GLN A 985 -40.93 6.55 1.51
N TYR A 986 -41.58 7.31 2.38
CA TYR A 986 -41.29 7.39 3.81
C TYR A 986 -42.26 6.48 4.56
N GLN A 987 -41.73 5.65 5.45
CA GLN A 987 -42.51 4.70 6.24
C GLN A 987 -42.66 5.20 7.68
N GLU A 988 -43.89 5.39 8.14
CA GLU A 988 -44.20 5.64 9.56
C GLU A 988 -44.20 4.33 10.38
N GLU A 989 -44.13 4.44 11.70
CA GLU A 989 -43.96 3.29 12.63
C GLU A 989 -45.13 2.28 12.58
N ASP A 990 -46.31 2.69 12.15
CA ASP A 990 -47.50 1.84 11.94
C ASP A 990 -47.47 1.08 10.59
N GLY A 991 -46.48 1.34 9.74
CA GLY A 991 -46.33 0.78 8.40
C GLY A 991 -46.95 1.62 7.29
N ALA A 992 -47.56 2.78 7.58
CA ALA A 992 -48.08 3.70 6.57
C ALA A 992 -46.94 4.22 5.67
N GLN A 993 -47.20 4.29 4.37
CA GLN A 993 -46.26 4.77 3.36
C GLN A 993 -46.73 6.12 2.82
N TRP A 994 -45.87 7.12 2.91
CA TRP A 994 -46.13 8.48 2.44
C TRP A 994 -45.08 8.91 1.42
N PRO A 995 -45.46 9.53 0.30
CA PRO A 995 -44.49 9.99 -0.68
C PRO A 995 -43.69 11.17 -0.09
N ALA A 996 -42.37 11.12 -0.25
CA ALA A 996 -41.45 12.09 0.32
C ALA A 996 -40.46 12.62 -0.73
N VAL A 997 -39.99 13.85 -0.51
CA VAL A 997 -38.84 14.42 -1.21
C VAL A 997 -37.66 14.41 -0.26
N VAL A 998 -36.57 13.77 -0.68
CA VAL A 998 -35.27 13.80 0.01
C VAL A 998 -34.33 14.68 -0.80
N ALA A 999 -33.83 15.76 -0.21
CA ALA A 999 -32.76 16.58 -0.75
C ALA A 999 -31.44 16.19 -0.08
N GLU A 1000 -30.51 15.66 -0.88
CA GLU A 1000 -29.19 15.21 -0.45
C GLU A 1000 -28.15 16.21 -0.94
N GLY A 1001 -27.48 16.88 -0.02
CA GLY A 1001 -26.49 17.91 -0.26
C GLY A 1001 -25.08 17.47 0.14
N LYS A 1002 -24.05 17.97 -0.55
CA LYS A 1002 -22.66 17.83 -0.10
C LYS A 1002 -21.92 19.17 -0.17
N THR A 1003 -21.39 19.62 0.96
CA THR A 1003 -20.45 20.74 1.07
C THR A 1003 -19.13 20.28 1.67
N THR A 1004 -18.08 21.10 1.61
CA THR A 1004 -16.77 20.80 2.19
C THR A 1004 -16.38 21.91 3.15
N ALA A 1005 -16.21 21.56 4.43
CA ALA A 1005 -15.57 22.43 5.41
C ALA A 1005 -14.05 22.41 5.14
N PHE A 1006 -13.49 23.58 4.83
CA PHE A 1006 -12.06 23.79 4.76
C PHE A 1006 -11.58 24.35 6.08
N CYS A 1007 -10.90 23.55 6.87
CA CYS A 1007 -10.47 23.89 8.21
C CYS A 1007 -9.01 24.34 8.21
N VAL A 1008 -8.69 25.32 9.06
CA VAL A 1008 -7.34 25.63 9.52
C VAL A 1008 -7.23 25.14 10.96
N LEU A 1009 -6.25 24.29 11.25
CA LEU A 1009 -5.98 23.70 12.57
C LEU A 1009 -4.73 24.33 13.18
N LYS A 1010 -4.82 24.86 14.41
CA LYS A 1010 -3.71 25.43 15.20
C LYS A 1010 -3.54 24.61 16.48
N PRO A 1011 -2.55 23.69 16.56
CA PRO A 1011 -2.32 22.89 17.75
C PRO A 1011 -1.96 23.76 18.97
N LEU A 1012 -2.52 23.43 20.13
CA LEU A 1012 -2.32 24.16 21.38
C LEU A 1012 -1.12 23.61 22.16
N VAL A 1013 -0.36 24.53 22.79
CA VAL A 1013 0.91 24.20 23.46
C VAL A 1013 0.72 23.52 24.82
N THR A 1014 -0.43 23.72 25.46
CA THR A 1014 -0.82 23.10 26.74
C THR A 1014 -2.23 22.53 26.67
N ALA A 1015 -2.42 21.34 27.23
CA ALA A 1015 -3.75 20.77 27.42
C ALA A 1015 -4.46 21.49 28.59
N GLU A 1016 -5.35 22.42 28.28
CA GLU A 1016 -6.25 23.01 29.28
C GLU A 1016 -7.31 21.99 29.68
N GLU A 1017 -7.40 21.64 30.96
CA GLU A 1017 -8.48 20.79 31.48
C GLU A 1017 -9.86 21.47 31.35
N ASP A 1018 -9.89 22.80 31.17
CA ASP A 1018 -11.08 23.62 30.89
C ASP A 1018 -11.64 23.48 29.45
N ALA A 1019 -11.07 22.59 28.63
CA ALA A 1019 -11.46 22.37 27.23
C ALA A 1019 -12.75 21.53 27.03
N LEU A 1020 -13.23 20.82 28.05
CA LEU A 1020 -14.30 19.82 27.93
C LEU A 1020 -15.70 20.40 28.19
N VAL A 1021 -16.48 20.53 27.11
CA VAL A 1021 -17.92 20.83 27.22
C VAL A 1021 -18.61 19.65 27.87
N SER A 1022 -19.38 19.93 28.92
CA SER A 1022 -19.97 18.93 29.80
C SER A 1022 -21.49 19.07 29.81
N VAL A 1023 -22.20 18.02 29.41
CA VAL A 1023 -23.67 17.95 29.49
C VAL A 1023 -24.05 17.22 30.78
N TYR A 1024 -24.80 17.91 31.63
CA TYR A 1024 -25.27 17.40 32.92
C TYR A 1024 -26.70 16.86 32.82
N PRO A 1025 -27.13 15.95 33.73
CA PRO A 1025 -28.46 15.33 33.64
C PRO A 1025 -29.67 16.28 33.79
N GLU A 1026 -29.45 17.49 34.29
CA GLU A 1026 -30.52 18.45 34.64
C GLU A 1026 -30.77 19.56 33.61
N THR A 1027 -29.95 19.68 32.55
CA THR A 1027 -30.21 20.66 31.48
C THR A 1027 -31.33 20.18 30.55
N LYS A 1028 -32.45 20.91 30.60
CA LYS A 1028 -33.67 20.72 29.79
C LYS A 1028 -33.43 20.90 28.29
#